data_AF-A0A6J4XTL3-F1
#
_entry.id   AF-A0A6J4XTL3-F1
#
_cell.length_a   1.000
_cell.length_b   1.000
_cell.length_c   1.000
_cell.angle_alpha   90.00
_cell.angle_beta   90.00
_cell.angle_gamma   90.00
#
_symmetry.space_group_name_H-M   'P 1'
#
loop_
_entity.id
_entity.type
_entity.pdbx_description
1 polymer ?
#
loop_
_entity_poly.entity_id
_entity_poly.type
_entity_poly.pdbx_seq_one_letter_code
_entity_poly.pdbx_strand_id
1 'polypeptide(L)'
;MKLSDVIEFRKDLFFEGAVQISWFESDPKRRNLAASHFVFHGPDYHGVSDADIEKDEAFSLIDTASFTKEIITYLDPNSDNYIPLSLAIAGWGTGKSHLGLTLATLLSDPTADVSKRILKNLHAADVGIERDIRNIIEAWNYPTLILPINGMDNFDLSAELSRQVLKQLREHDCDTTAIEDLSPRFHVAATFVERNFELRTNDFTERFDSDSTAESIVDLLNDRDEIAYKKVNEVYEIATGNSIPATGQESPKQLIQTLCEHYCDDDGPFQNILIIFDEFGRYLEFAAEKPHLAGDAALQQLFEGVQDNADKCLLQCFIQYDLKAYVSRVSYEKRDSINRFIGRYDSGKKYYLSTNLETLFANLIEKKSTDVLEEYSMSDQVKNENLQVHSRIQKWLPSTNRHAVWQDSDRFQKIVCQGCWPLHPLGTWLLCSMAGEGSELQQRSAVTFIEGAYEKFKKKSLNLDKGSSWTISAVQLSSTSLIEELRIAEEAGHRGAVVHSYLAAVHRYRNDFTPEESSSLLAVLLSSKIGIKIENKKEANEVIALLSQIPSKKVNAVIKELQFNYNVLEWSDRFKRYEIIGDAVPKSEFVSFLRKKSQRIPLSKIEEIYNLNMKNWGKLADITPDFASVHNISTVEWAFQSVCTSSERINNTVSEAIQDWKNAIRADQPRGQIIYCYLQADSGLDESQDYRVDA
;
A
#
# COMPACT_ATOMS: atom_id res chain seq x y z
N MET A 1 -29.01 2.43 -16.33
CA MET A 1 -28.16 3.65 -16.23
C MET A 1 -26.71 3.31 -16.55
N LYS A 2 -25.84 4.25 -16.93
CA LYS A 2 -24.39 4.01 -17.01
C LYS A 2 -23.73 4.24 -15.65
N LEU A 3 -22.54 3.66 -15.44
CA LEU A 3 -21.77 3.89 -14.21
C LEU A 3 -21.51 5.39 -13.96
N SER A 4 -21.18 6.15 -15.01
CA SER A 4 -20.98 7.61 -14.96
C SER A 4 -22.20 8.43 -14.55
N ASP A 5 -23.40 7.84 -14.64
CA ASP A 5 -24.65 8.50 -14.25
C ASP A 5 -24.89 8.33 -12.74
N VAL A 6 -24.23 7.35 -12.10
CA VAL A 6 -24.44 6.97 -10.70
C VAL A 6 -23.31 7.50 -9.81
N ILE A 7 -22.08 7.45 -10.29
CA ILE A 7 -20.89 7.94 -9.58
C ILE A 7 -19.97 8.76 -10.47
N GLU A 8 -19.12 9.57 -9.84
CA GLU A 8 -18.00 10.24 -10.46
C GLU A 8 -16.73 10.00 -9.62
N PHE A 9 -15.61 9.75 -10.31
CA PHE A 9 -14.33 9.67 -9.64
C PHE A 9 -13.71 11.07 -9.61
N ARG A 10 -13.47 11.60 -8.41
CA ARG A 10 -12.94 12.95 -8.17
C ARG A 10 -11.44 13.03 -8.39
N LYS A 11 -11.02 12.84 -9.64
CA LYS A 11 -9.61 12.99 -10.07
C LYS A 11 -9.09 14.40 -9.76
N ASP A 12 -9.98 15.39 -9.83
CA ASP A 12 -9.71 16.78 -9.46
C ASP A 12 -9.39 16.98 -7.97
N LEU A 13 -9.45 15.93 -7.13
CA LEU A 13 -8.97 15.96 -5.76
C LEU A 13 -7.69 15.13 -5.58
N PHE A 14 -7.15 14.54 -6.65
CA PHE A 14 -5.92 13.78 -6.56
C PHE A 14 -4.73 14.67 -6.90
N PHE A 15 -3.89 14.94 -5.90
CA PHE A 15 -2.65 15.68 -6.07
C PHE A 15 -1.46 14.70 -6.20
N GLU A 16 -0.82 14.70 -7.38
CA GLU A 16 0.38 13.89 -7.63
C GLU A 16 1.63 14.58 -7.04
N GLY A 17 2.03 14.18 -5.83
CA GLY A 17 3.31 14.59 -5.25
C GLY A 17 3.34 14.60 -3.73
N ALA A 18 4.54 14.53 -3.17
CA ALA A 18 4.76 14.77 -1.74
C ALA A 18 4.54 16.27 -1.46
N VAL A 19 3.44 16.59 -0.79
CA VAL A 19 3.11 17.97 -0.40
C VAL A 19 4.04 18.44 0.71
N GLN A 20 4.53 19.67 0.62
CA GLN A 20 5.40 20.28 1.62
C GLN A 20 4.75 21.53 2.20
N ILE A 21 4.84 21.69 3.52
CA ILE A 21 4.30 22.89 4.20
C ILE A 21 4.99 24.18 3.72
N SER A 22 6.26 24.10 3.32
CA SER A 22 7.05 25.23 2.81
C SER A 22 6.51 25.81 1.49
N TRP A 23 5.65 25.10 0.76
CA TRP A 23 4.97 25.68 -0.40
C TRP A 23 4.03 26.82 -0.03
N PHE A 24 3.60 26.89 1.24
CA PHE A 24 2.81 28.01 1.74
C PHE A 24 3.45 29.36 1.38
N GLU A 25 4.79 29.40 1.48
CA GLU A 25 5.60 30.60 1.33
C GLU A 25 6.44 30.62 0.04
N SER A 26 6.80 29.46 -0.52
CA SER A 26 7.76 29.37 -1.64
C SER A 26 7.09 29.22 -3.00
N ASP A 27 5.87 28.67 -3.06
CA ASP A 27 5.14 28.45 -4.30
C ASP A 27 3.62 28.57 -4.10
N PRO A 28 3.08 29.81 -4.13
CA PRO A 28 1.64 30.06 -3.97
C PRO A 28 0.78 29.31 -4.99
N LYS A 29 1.30 29.00 -6.19
CA LYS A 29 0.56 28.24 -7.20
C LYS A 29 0.41 26.78 -6.78
N ARG A 30 1.51 26.13 -6.37
CA ARG A 30 1.46 24.76 -5.83
C ARG A 30 0.68 24.68 -4.54
N ARG A 31 0.82 25.66 -3.64
CA ARG A 31 0.00 25.80 -2.43
C ARG A 31 -1.49 25.75 -2.75
N ASN A 32 -1.96 26.68 -3.57
CA ASN A 32 -3.39 26.78 -3.88
C ASN A 32 -3.91 25.54 -4.61
N LEU A 33 -3.08 24.96 -5.49
CA LEU A 33 -3.41 23.71 -6.16
C LEU A 33 -3.54 22.56 -5.17
N ALA A 34 -2.52 22.28 -4.35
CA ALA A 34 -2.54 21.21 -3.37
C ALA A 34 -3.70 21.38 -2.37
N ALA A 35 -3.82 22.55 -1.74
CA ALA A 35 -4.86 22.81 -0.74
C ALA A 35 -6.28 22.61 -1.28
N SER A 36 -6.57 23.07 -2.50
CA SER A 36 -7.89 22.86 -3.13
C SER A 36 -8.20 21.41 -3.50
N HIS A 37 -7.19 20.54 -3.51
CA HIS A 37 -7.30 19.11 -3.82
C HIS A 37 -7.24 18.24 -2.57
N PHE A 38 -7.19 18.80 -1.35
CA PHE A 38 -7.22 17.95 -0.15
C PHE A 38 -8.57 17.25 0.00
N VAL A 39 -8.53 15.94 0.25
CA VAL A 39 -9.71 15.10 0.49
C VAL A 39 -9.90 14.93 1.99
N PHE A 40 -10.88 15.65 2.53
CA PHE A 40 -11.34 15.41 3.90
C PHE A 40 -12.13 14.10 3.96
N HIS A 41 -12.12 13.48 5.14
CA HIS A 41 -13.06 12.43 5.48
C HIS A 41 -13.75 12.77 6.78
N GLY A 42 -15.06 12.52 6.84
CA GLY A 42 -15.92 12.83 7.98
C GLY A 42 -16.13 11.66 8.95
N PRO A 43 -16.82 11.92 10.08
CA PRO A 43 -17.06 10.95 11.14
C PRO A 43 -17.93 9.76 10.66
N ASP A 44 -18.79 9.99 9.68
CA ASP A 44 -19.65 8.94 9.10
C ASP A 44 -18.87 7.81 8.42
N TYR A 45 -17.69 8.11 7.91
CA TYR A 45 -16.77 7.16 7.30
C TYR A 45 -15.60 6.83 8.25
N HIS A 46 -15.69 7.24 9.52
CA HIS A 46 -14.70 6.93 10.54
C HIS A 46 -14.77 5.44 10.87
N GLY A 47 -13.81 4.74 10.30
CA GLY A 47 -13.80 3.29 10.25
C GLY A 47 -13.07 2.62 11.40
N VAL A 48 -12.38 3.38 12.24
CA VAL A 48 -11.27 2.85 13.04
C VAL A 48 -11.70 2.75 14.51
N SER A 49 -11.33 1.67 15.22
CA SER A 49 -11.65 1.48 16.64
C SER A 49 -10.39 1.53 17.48
N ASP A 50 -10.53 1.70 18.80
CA ASP A 50 -9.41 1.70 19.75
C ASP A 50 -8.52 0.44 19.64
N ALA A 51 -9.05 -0.67 19.09
CA ALA A 51 -8.31 -1.91 18.87
C ALA A 51 -7.34 -1.89 17.67
N ASP A 52 -7.43 -0.88 16.80
CA ASP A 52 -6.53 -0.70 15.65
C ASP A 52 -5.21 -0.01 16.06
N ILE A 53 -5.10 0.41 17.33
CA ILE A 53 -3.93 1.04 17.92
C ILE A 53 -3.14 -0.05 18.64
N GLU A 54 -1.88 -0.27 18.27
CA GLU A 54 -0.95 -1.05 19.10
C GLU A 54 -0.59 -0.26 20.38
N LYS A 55 -1.48 -0.24 21.38
CA LYS A 55 -1.21 -0.16 22.85
C LYS A 55 -2.45 0.14 23.71
N ASP A 56 -2.42 -0.40 24.94
CA ASP A 56 -3.35 -0.32 26.08
C ASP A 56 -3.63 1.10 26.66
N GLU A 57 -3.74 2.16 25.86
CA GLU A 57 -4.15 3.48 26.36
C GLU A 57 -5.32 4.04 25.52
N ALA A 58 -6.40 4.39 26.21
CA ALA A 58 -7.69 4.82 25.68
C ALA A 58 -7.63 6.12 24.87
N PHE A 59 -7.14 6.06 23.64
CA PHE A 59 -7.08 7.22 22.73
C PHE A 59 -8.03 7.03 21.55
N SER A 60 -9.06 7.86 21.46
CA SER A 60 -10.00 7.86 20.33
C SER A 60 -9.36 8.52 19.10
N LEU A 61 -9.33 7.81 17.98
CA LEU A 61 -8.95 8.34 16.68
C LEU A 61 -9.92 9.43 16.20
N ILE A 62 -9.45 10.37 15.39
CA ILE A 62 -10.25 11.48 14.83
C ILE A 62 -10.13 11.54 13.30
N ASP A 63 -11.23 11.86 12.62
CA ASP A 63 -11.22 12.08 11.18
C ASP A 63 -10.72 13.49 10.82
N THR A 64 -10.34 13.72 9.57
CA THR A 64 -9.72 14.99 9.17
C THR A 64 -10.70 16.16 9.14
N ALA A 65 -12.01 15.92 8.91
CA ALA A 65 -13.02 16.97 8.98
C ALA A 65 -13.28 17.40 10.43
N SER A 66 -13.50 16.44 11.34
CA SER A 66 -13.67 16.70 12.77
C SER A 66 -12.42 17.34 13.39
N PHE A 67 -11.23 16.86 13.02
CA PHE A 67 -9.97 17.47 13.46
C PHE A 67 -9.88 18.93 13.01
N THR A 68 -10.21 19.22 11.74
CA THR A 68 -10.23 20.60 11.23
C THR A 68 -11.19 21.48 12.02
N LYS A 69 -12.37 20.96 12.37
CA LYS A 69 -13.33 21.66 13.23
C LYS A 69 -12.76 21.98 14.60
N GLU A 70 -12.11 21.02 15.26
CA GLU A 70 -11.47 21.24 16.58
C GLU A 70 -10.44 22.36 16.51
N ILE A 71 -9.53 22.32 15.53
CA ILE A 71 -8.49 23.36 15.36
C ILE A 71 -9.11 24.74 15.16
N ILE A 72 -10.15 24.85 14.32
CA ILE A 72 -10.84 26.12 14.05
C ILE A 72 -11.60 26.60 15.29
N THR A 73 -12.15 25.69 16.08
CA THR A 73 -12.84 26.01 17.35
C THR A 73 -11.86 26.52 18.41
N TYR A 74 -10.63 26.02 18.44
CA TYR A 74 -9.59 26.53 19.35
C TYR A 74 -9.05 27.90 18.95
N LEU A 75 -9.17 28.24 17.67
CA LEU A 75 -8.81 29.56 17.15
C LEU A 75 -9.97 30.56 17.27
N ASP A 76 -11.21 30.11 17.51
CA ASP A 76 -12.35 31.02 17.66
C ASP A 76 -12.19 31.88 18.94
N PRO A 77 -12.07 33.21 18.82
CA PRO A 77 -11.93 34.08 19.98
C PRO A 77 -13.15 34.05 20.90
N ASN A 78 -14.32 33.68 20.37
CA ASN A 78 -15.56 33.59 21.13
C ASN A 78 -15.70 32.26 21.90
N SER A 79 -14.75 31.34 21.74
CA SER A 79 -14.72 30.06 22.42
C SER A 79 -14.00 30.18 23.77
N ASP A 80 -14.58 29.67 24.85
CA ASP A 80 -13.88 29.57 26.15
C ASP A 80 -12.91 28.37 26.22
N ASN A 81 -12.82 27.57 25.15
CA ASN A 81 -12.10 26.28 25.14
C ASN A 81 -10.77 26.39 24.39
N TYR A 82 -9.85 27.19 24.92
CA TYR A 82 -8.53 27.37 24.33
C TYR A 82 -7.60 26.18 24.62
N ILE A 83 -6.89 25.74 23.59
CA ILE A 83 -5.83 24.75 23.71
C ILE A 83 -4.55 25.37 23.12
N PRO A 84 -3.48 25.58 23.92
CA PRO A 84 -2.25 26.18 23.40
C PRO A 84 -1.50 25.22 22.46
N LEU A 85 -1.58 23.91 22.72
CA LEU A 85 -0.78 22.90 22.02
C LEU A 85 -1.60 21.68 21.65
N SER A 86 -1.56 21.31 20.37
CA SER A 86 -2.11 20.07 19.84
C SER A 86 -1.08 19.27 19.03
N LEU A 87 -1.14 17.94 19.17
CA LEU A 87 -0.28 16.98 18.47
C LEU A 87 -1.14 16.12 17.56
N ALA A 88 -0.95 16.23 16.24
CA ALA A 88 -1.58 15.36 15.25
C ALA A 88 -0.64 14.22 14.86
N ILE A 89 -1.03 12.98 15.18
CA ILE A 89 -0.23 11.78 15.07
C ILE A 89 -0.77 10.92 13.92
N ALA A 90 0.06 10.65 12.90
CA ALA A 90 -0.28 9.71 11.83
C ALA A 90 0.97 9.16 11.13
N GLY A 91 0.92 7.92 10.63
CA GLY A 91 2.04 7.25 9.95
C GLY A 91 2.53 7.93 8.66
N TRP A 92 3.47 7.31 7.94
CA TRP A 92 3.99 7.88 6.69
C TRP A 92 2.97 7.82 5.54
N GLY A 93 2.99 8.79 4.62
CA GLY A 93 2.10 8.81 3.45
C GLY A 93 0.61 9.12 3.76
N THR A 94 0.32 9.58 4.97
CA THR A 94 -1.03 9.82 5.48
C THR A 94 -1.61 11.20 5.18
N GLY A 95 -0.85 12.05 4.48
CA GLY A 95 -1.32 13.39 4.09
C GLY A 95 -1.20 14.47 5.18
N LYS A 96 -0.43 14.27 6.26
CA LYS A 96 -0.22 15.27 7.33
C LYS A 96 0.21 16.65 6.80
N SER A 97 1.29 16.71 6.03
CA SER A 97 1.79 17.95 5.41
C SER A 97 0.75 18.58 4.49
N HIS A 98 -0.04 17.76 3.80
CA HIS A 98 -1.11 18.21 2.91
C HIS A 98 -2.27 18.82 3.72
N LEU A 99 -2.66 18.19 4.83
CA LEU A 99 -3.65 18.74 5.76
C LEU A 99 -3.17 20.04 6.38
N GLY A 100 -1.92 20.09 6.87
CA GLY A 100 -1.31 21.31 7.43
C GLY A 100 -1.31 22.47 6.43
N LEU A 101 -0.89 22.20 5.18
CA LEU A 101 -0.91 23.21 4.10
C LEU A 101 -2.33 23.67 3.75
N THR A 102 -3.30 22.76 3.84
CA THR A 102 -4.72 23.06 3.59
C THR A 102 -5.30 23.95 4.68
N LEU A 103 -5.03 23.64 5.95
CA LEU A 103 -5.41 24.47 7.10
C LEU A 103 -4.78 25.86 7.03
N ALA A 104 -3.47 25.92 6.78
CA ALA A 104 -2.75 27.17 6.55
C ALA A 104 -3.42 28.03 5.49
N THR A 105 -3.71 27.44 4.33
CA THR A 105 -4.31 28.16 3.19
C THR A 105 -5.74 28.61 3.48
N LEU A 106 -6.54 27.80 4.17
CA LEU A 106 -7.92 28.14 4.55
C LEU A 106 -7.96 29.34 5.50
N LEU A 107 -7.08 29.36 6.50
CA LEU A 107 -7.13 30.30 7.62
C LEU A 107 -6.38 31.61 7.34
N SER A 108 -5.39 31.60 6.42
CA SER A 108 -4.67 32.81 6.02
C SER A 108 -5.53 33.78 5.21
N ASP A 109 -6.47 33.27 4.40
CA ASP A 109 -7.44 34.08 3.68
C ASP A 109 -8.74 33.26 3.47
N PRO A 110 -9.67 33.31 4.43
CA PRO A 110 -10.93 32.59 4.33
C PRO A 110 -11.83 32.98 3.15
N THR A 111 -11.64 34.18 2.61
CA THR A 111 -12.50 34.74 1.57
C THR A 111 -12.04 34.37 0.16
N ALA A 112 -10.80 33.90 0.02
CA ALA A 112 -10.21 33.48 -1.25
C ALA A 112 -11.00 32.36 -1.93
N ASP A 113 -10.92 32.31 -3.27
CA ASP A 113 -11.56 31.26 -4.05
C ASP A 113 -10.99 29.86 -3.76
N VAL A 114 -9.72 29.77 -3.33
CA VAL A 114 -9.13 28.50 -2.87
C VAL A 114 -9.81 28.02 -1.59
N SER A 115 -10.04 28.90 -0.63
CA SER A 115 -10.70 28.61 0.65
C SER A 115 -12.14 28.15 0.46
N LYS A 116 -12.88 28.76 -0.48
CA LYS A 116 -14.21 28.28 -0.88
C LYS A 116 -14.18 26.85 -1.43
N ARG A 117 -13.14 26.46 -2.17
CA ARG A 117 -12.96 25.08 -2.65
C ARG A 117 -12.63 24.11 -1.52
N ILE A 118 -11.78 24.52 -0.57
CA ILE A 118 -11.47 23.72 0.62
C ILE A 118 -12.75 23.45 1.41
N LEU A 119 -13.57 24.48 1.67
CA LEU A 119 -14.86 24.33 2.33
C LEU A 119 -15.82 23.43 1.52
N LYS A 120 -15.84 23.52 0.19
CA LYS A 120 -16.62 22.59 -0.65
C LYS A 120 -16.18 21.13 -0.46
N ASN A 121 -14.88 20.88 -0.30
CA ASN A 121 -14.37 19.53 -0.04
C ASN A 121 -14.73 19.06 1.38
N LEU A 122 -14.72 19.94 2.38
CA LEU A 122 -15.25 19.64 3.71
C LEU A 122 -16.74 19.28 3.66
N HIS A 123 -17.55 20.04 2.91
CA HIS A 123 -18.98 19.75 2.74
C HIS A 123 -19.21 18.36 2.11
N ALA A 124 -18.35 17.96 1.17
CA ALA A 124 -18.44 16.63 0.57
C ALA A 124 -18.13 15.51 1.58
N ALA A 125 -17.30 15.78 2.59
CA ALA A 125 -16.97 14.85 3.66
C ALA A 125 -18.04 14.81 4.75
N ASP A 126 -18.53 15.98 5.19
CA ASP A 126 -19.60 16.14 6.17
C ASP A 126 -20.23 17.54 6.10
N VAL A 127 -21.53 17.59 5.82
CA VAL A 127 -22.30 18.84 5.66
C VAL A 127 -22.46 19.59 6.99
N GLY A 128 -22.60 18.87 8.10
CA GLY A 128 -22.79 19.46 9.43
C GLY A 128 -21.51 20.12 9.94
N ILE A 129 -20.39 19.42 9.82
CA ILE A 129 -19.06 19.93 10.18
C ILE A 129 -18.69 21.14 9.33
N GLU A 130 -18.89 21.06 8.01
CA GLU A 130 -18.60 22.19 7.14
C GLU A 130 -19.42 23.43 7.50
N ARG A 131 -20.72 23.26 7.76
CA ARG A 131 -21.59 24.37 8.16
C ARG A 131 -21.12 25.01 9.46
N ASP A 132 -20.72 24.20 10.44
CA ASP A 132 -20.23 24.71 11.72
C ASP A 132 -18.90 25.48 11.54
N ILE A 133 -17.96 24.93 10.77
CA ILE A 133 -16.70 25.60 10.42
C ILE A 133 -16.98 26.92 9.71
N ARG A 134 -17.87 26.92 8.72
CA ARG A 134 -18.26 28.11 7.96
C ARG A 134 -18.82 29.20 8.87
N ASN A 135 -19.71 28.85 9.79
CA ASN A 135 -20.30 29.80 10.73
C ASN A 135 -19.23 30.45 11.64
N ILE A 136 -18.23 29.69 12.08
CA ILE A 136 -17.13 30.21 12.90
C ILE A 136 -16.30 31.19 12.07
N ILE A 137 -15.83 30.77 10.90
CA ILE A 137 -14.92 31.60 10.09
C ILE A 137 -15.64 32.85 9.52
N GLU A 138 -16.91 32.75 9.14
CA GLU A 138 -17.69 33.91 8.67
C GLU A 138 -17.96 34.95 9.78
N ALA A 139 -17.81 34.56 11.06
CA ALA A 139 -17.87 35.49 12.18
C ALA A 139 -16.54 36.21 12.47
N TRP A 140 -15.43 35.80 11.83
CA TRP A 140 -14.12 36.42 12.03
C TRP A 140 -14.00 37.72 11.22
N ASN A 141 -13.51 38.77 11.86
CA ASN A 141 -13.28 40.06 11.20
C ASN A 141 -11.92 40.10 10.47
N TYR A 142 -10.97 39.28 10.92
CA TYR A 142 -9.58 39.26 10.45
C TYR A 142 -9.10 37.82 10.24
N PRO A 143 -8.13 37.59 9.33
CA PRO A 143 -7.55 36.26 9.12
C PRO A 143 -6.64 35.84 10.28
N THR A 144 -6.22 34.57 10.27
CA THR A 144 -5.20 34.05 11.18
C THR A 144 -3.80 34.33 10.63
N LEU A 145 -2.87 34.77 11.48
CA LEU A 145 -1.45 34.81 11.14
C LEU A 145 -0.87 33.40 11.13
N ILE A 146 -0.49 32.89 9.95
CA ILE A 146 0.01 31.53 9.78
C ILE A 146 1.54 31.50 9.82
N LEU A 147 2.11 30.72 10.73
CA LEU A 147 3.55 30.48 10.81
C LEU A 147 3.85 29.01 10.46
N PRO A 148 4.12 28.70 9.18
CA PRO A 148 4.46 27.35 8.75
C PRO A 148 5.92 27.03 9.08
N ILE A 149 6.17 25.90 9.75
CA ILE A 149 7.53 25.44 10.09
C ILE A 149 7.74 24.03 9.56
N ASN A 150 8.81 23.85 8.77
CA ASN A 150 9.19 22.57 8.20
C ASN A 150 10.29 21.88 9.01
N GLY A 151 9.93 20.97 9.91
CA GLY A 151 10.88 20.24 10.75
C GLY A 151 11.88 19.34 10.01
N MET A 152 11.75 19.17 8.69
CA MET A 152 12.73 18.45 7.87
C MET A 152 14.03 19.22 7.63
N ASP A 153 14.04 20.52 7.86
CA ASP A 153 15.23 21.34 7.71
C ASP A 153 15.98 21.44 9.06
N ASN A 154 17.28 21.72 9.00
CA ASN A 154 18.11 21.90 10.19
C ASN A 154 18.34 23.40 10.38
N PHE A 155 17.65 24.02 11.33
CA PHE A 155 17.66 25.47 11.56
C PHE A 155 17.58 25.83 13.05
N ASP A 156 17.98 27.06 13.37
CA ASP A 156 17.70 27.67 14.67
C ASP A 156 16.23 28.10 14.72
N LEU A 157 15.49 27.59 15.70
CA LEU A 157 14.04 27.79 15.79
C LEU A 157 13.65 29.26 16.01
N SER A 158 14.46 30.02 16.74
CA SER A 158 14.17 31.43 17.02
C SER A 158 14.34 32.28 15.77
N ALA A 159 15.40 32.01 15.00
CA ALA A 159 15.64 32.65 13.72
C ALA A 159 14.54 32.31 12.71
N GLU A 160 14.16 31.03 12.59
CA GLU A 160 13.13 30.61 11.63
C GLU A 160 11.75 31.18 11.97
N LEU A 161 11.34 31.20 13.25
CA LEU A 161 10.09 31.86 13.66
C LEU A 161 10.11 33.35 13.33
N SER A 162 11.21 34.05 13.63
CA SER A 162 11.34 35.48 13.35
C SER A 162 11.29 35.77 11.84
N ARG A 163 11.94 34.93 11.02
CA ARG A 163 11.90 35.01 9.56
C ARG A 163 10.48 34.82 9.03
N GLN A 164 9.78 33.78 9.48
CA GLN A 164 8.40 33.52 9.06
C GLN A 164 7.47 34.69 9.42
N VAL A 165 7.60 35.23 10.63
CA VAL A 165 6.82 36.38 11.09
C VAL A 165 7.06 37.60 10.21
N LEU A 166 8.32 38.01 10.02
CA LEU A 166 8.65 39.17 9.21
C LEU A 166 8.17 39.01 7.77
N LYS A 167 8.31 37.81 7.21
CA LYS A 167 7.81 37.51 5.87
C LYS A 167 6.29 37.68 5.79
N GLN A 168 5.54 37.07 6.70
CA GLN A 168 4.08 37.18 6.71
C GLN A 168 3.60 38.62 6.94
N LEU A 169 4.20 39.35 7.88
CA LEU A 169 3.87 40.75 8.11
C LEU A 169 4.12 41.61 6.85
N ARG A 170 5.25 41.41 6.15
CA ARG A 170 5.55 42.10 4.89
C ARG A 170 4.57 41.72 3.77
N GLU A 171 4.19 40.45 3.66
CA GLU A 171 3.19 39.99 2.67
C GLU A 171 1.81 40.62 2.88
N HIS A 172 1.50 41.00 4.12
CA HIS A 172 0.26 41.69 4.52
C HIS A 172 0.43 43.22 4.64
N ASP A 173 1.52 43.81 4.13
CA ASP A 173 1.82 45.24 4.19
C ASP A 173 1.74 45.84 5.63
N CYS A 174 2.07 45.04 6.65
CA CYS A 174 2.07 45.45 8.05
C CYS A 174 3.41 46.11 8.45
N ASP A 175 3.37 47.02 9.41
CA ASP A 175 4.59 47.59 10.02
C ASP A 175 5.35 46.48 10.78
N THR A 176 6.63 46.27 10.47
CA THR A 176 7.47 45.23 11.11
C THR A 176 8.29 45.76 12.27
N THR A 177 8.26 47.06 12.56
CA THR A 177 9.16 47.72 13.54
C THR A 177 9.17 47.04 14.90
N ALA A 178 7.99 46.69 15.44
CA ALA A 178 7.88 46.05 16.76
C ALA A 178 8.59 44.68 16.82
N ILE A 179 8.67 43.95 15.70
CA ILE A 179 9.38 42.67 15.61
C ILE A 179 10.87 42.91 15.34
N GLU A 180 11.21 43.87 14.50
CA GLU A 180 12.61 44.18 14.18
C GLU A 180 13.39 44.69 15.39
N ASP A 181 12.73 45.46 16.26
CA ASP A 181 13.26 45.97 17.53
C ASP A 181 13.57 44.88 18.57
N LEU A 182 13.01 43.66 18.42
CA LEU A 182 13.37 42.53 19.27
C LEU A 182 14.79 42.02 19.00
N SER A 183 15.30 42.21 17.78
CA SER A 183 16.60 41.70 17.32
C SER A 183 17.37 42.75 16.50
N PRO A 184 17.76 43.88 17.13
CA PRO A 184 18.42 44.99 16.44
C PRO A 184 19.80 44.61 15.87
N ARG A 185 20.40 43.50 16.32
CA ARG A 185 21.73 43.05 15.85
C ARG A 185 21.80 42.84 14.34
N PHE A 186 20.72 42.38 13.70
CA PHE A 186 20.68 42.18 12.25
C PHE A 186 20.63 43.51 11.51
N HIS A 187 19.91 44.50 12.04
CA HIS A 187 19.89 45.85 11.47
C HIS A 187 21.27 46.53 11.59
N VAL A 188 21.95 46.37 12.73
CA VAL A 188 23.33 46.84 12.92
C VAL A 188 24.27 46.16 11.93
N ALA A 189 24.14 44.84 11.75
CA ALA A 189 24.92 44.07 10.79
C ALA A 189 24.67 44.53 9.34
N ALA A 190 23.41 44.73 8.94
CA ALA A 190 23.04 45.17 7.59
C ALA A 190 23.61 46.57 7.31
N THR A 191 23.40 47.51 8.24
CA THR A 191 23.96 48.87 8.15
C THR A 191 25.49 48.85 8.08
N PHE A 192 26.13 47.91 8.78
CA PHE A 192 27.58 47.75 8.72
C PHE A 192 28.03 47.27 7.33
N VAL A 193 27.34 46.28 6.74
CA VAL A 193 27.62 45.79 5.39
C VAL A 193 27.48 46.92 4.39
N GLU A 194 26.35 47.63 4.37
CA GLU A 194 26.10 48.76 3.44
C GLU A 194 27.23 49.81 3.47
N ARG A 195 27.77 50.10 4.66
CA ARG A 195 28.79 51.14 4.84
C ARG A 195 30.22 50.67 4.63
N ASN A 196 30.49 49.38 4.80
CA ASN A 196 31.86 48.85 4.86
C ASN A 196 32.18 47.80 3.81
N PHE A 197 31.21 47.35 3.00
CA PHE A 197 31.44 46.29 2.01
C PHE A 197 32.56 46.66 1.03
N GLU A 198 32.51 47.85 0.41
CA GLU A 198 33.56 48.30 -0.51
C GLU A 198 34.91 48.47 0.20
N LEU A 199 34.90 49.05 1.40
CA LEU A 199 36.12 49.32 2.19
C LEU A 199 36.82 48.04 2.66
N ARG A 200 36.08 46.94 2.79
CA ARG A 200 36.53 45.66 3.35
C ARG A 200 36.23 44.48 2.45
N THR A 201 36.29 44.71 1.13
CA THR A 201 35.94 43.70 0.11
C THR A 201 36.64 42.36 0.38
N ASN A 202 37.94 42.38 0.70
CA ASN A 202 38.71 41.16 0.99
C ASN A 202 38.15 40.36 2.19
N ASP A 203 37.82 41.04 3.29
CA ASP A 203 37.32 40.40 4.53
C ASP A 203 35.97 39.71 4.28
N PHE A 204 35.11 40.33 3.46
CA PHE A 204 33.82 39.77 3.05
C PHE A 204 33.98 38.61 2.05
N THR A 205 34.82 38.75 1.02
CA THR A 205 35.06 37.69 0.01
C THR A 205 35.76 36.44 0.56
N GLU A 206 36.41 36.53 1.73
CA GLU A 206 36.99 35.37 2.41
C GLU A 206 35.92 34.51 3.12
N ARG A 207 34.80 35.12 3.52
CA ARG A 207 33.74 34.50 4.33
C ARG A 207 32.47 34.17 3.53
N PHE A 208 32.21 34.95 2.51
CA PHE A 208 31.10 34.77 1.57
C PHE A 208 31.65 34.33 0.21
N ASP A 209 30.79 33.73 -0.63
CA ASP A 209 31.20 33.32 -1.98
C ASP A 209 31.67 34.54 -2.79
N SER A 210 32.63 34.36 -3.69
CA SER A 210 33.27 35.46 -4.45
C SER A 210 32.29 36.31 -5.26
N ASP A 211 31.10 35.78 -5.53
CA ASP A 211 30.05 36.43 -6.32
C ASP A 211 29.01 37.15 -5.43
N SER A 212 29.17 37.12 -4.11
CA SER A 212 28.25 37.76 -3.16
C SER A 212 28.40 39.29 -3.21
N THR A 213 27.28 40.01 -3.35
CA THR A 213 27.22 41.47 -3.32
C THR A 213 26.81 42.00 -1.94
N ALA A 214 27.08 43.28 -1.66
CA ALA A 214 26.57 43.95 -0.46
C ALA A 214 25.05 43.75 -0.30
N GLU A 215 24.31 43.92 -1.39
CA GLU A 215 22.85 43.72 -1.46
C GLU A 215 22.47 42.29 -1.06
N SER A 216 23.12 41.27 -1.65
CA SER A 216 22.81 39.87 -1.32
C SER A 216 23.06 39.50 0.15
N ILE A 217 24.08 40.11 0.78
CA ILE A 217 24.39 39.87 2.20
C ILE A 217 23.38 40.61 3.09
N VAL A 218 23.00 41.83 2.71
CA VAL A 218 21.95 42.59 3.40
C VAL A 218 20.61 41.85 3.32
N ASP A 219 20.27 41.27 2.17
CA ASP A 219 19.06 40.46 2.01
C ASP A 219 19.07 39.24 2.94
N LEU A 220 20.18 38.51 3.03
CA LEU A 220 20.33 37.40 3.98
C LEU A 220 20.14 37.85 5.44
N LEU A 221 20.68 39.01 5.81
CA LEU A 221 20.51 39.55 7.16
C LEU A 221 19.08 40.01 7.44
N ASN A 222 18.41 40.60 6.44
CA ASN A 222 17.00 40.99 6.51
C ASN A 222 16.07 39.77 6.60
N ASP A 223 16.50 38.63 6.06
CA ASP A 223 15.88 37.30 6.20
C ASP A 223 16.31 36.55 7.48
N ARG A 224 17.03 37.22 8.38
CA ARG A 224 17.48 36.70 9.68
C ARG A 224 18.37 35.46 9.57
N ASP A 225 19.18 35.37 8.51
CA ASP A 225 20.15 34.29 8.35
C ASP A 225 21.28 34.39 9.39
N GLU A 226 21.29 33.44 10.33
CA GLU A 226 22.28 33.35 11.41
C GLU A 226 23.71 33.09 10.92
N ILE A 227 23.87 32.39 9.80
CA ILE A 227 25.19 32.09 9.23
C ILE A 227 25.77 33.37 8.64
N ALA A 228 24.96 34.12 7.89
CA ALA A 228 25.31 35.43 7.36
C ALA A 228 25.64 36.39 8.52
N TYR A 229 24.79 36.45 9.56
CA TYR A 229 25.06 37.26 10.74
C TYR A 229 26.39 36.91 11.39
N LYS A 230 26.68 35.63 11.65
CA LYS A 230 27.96 35.21 12.24
C LYS A 230 29.16 35.66 11.41
N LYS A 231 29.11 35.46 10.09
CA LYS A 231 30.16 35.90 9.17
C LYS A 231 30.33 37.42 9.18
N VAL A 232 29.25 38.19 9.18
CA VAL A 232 29.31 39.66 9.24
C VAL A 232 29.82 40.14 10.60
N ASN A 233 29.41 39.49 11.69
CA ASN A 233 29.86 39.81 13.03
C ASN A 233 31.37 39.59 13.21
N GLU A 234 31.93 38.55 12.57
CA GLU A 234 33.39 38.36 12.54
C GLU A 234 34.10 39.52 11.83
N VAL A 235 33.59 39.97 10.68
CA VAL A 235 34.16 41.12 9.95
C VAL A 235 34.01 42.39 10.79
N TYR A 236 32.87 42.56 11.46
CA TYR A 236 32.61 43.66 12.37
C TYR A 236 33.60 43.67 13.55
N GLU A 237 33.89 42.51 14.13
CA GLU A 237 34.84 42.37 15.24
C GLU A 237 36.27 42.68 14.81
N ILE A 238 36.68 42.21 13.63
CA ILE A 238 37.97 42.59 13.02
C ILE A 238 38.03 44.12 12.80
N ALA A 239 36.91 44.73 12.40
CA ALA A 239 36.85 46.15 12.09
C ALA A 239 36.85 47.07 13.31
N THR A 240 36.16 46.67 14.37
CA THR A 240 35.84 47.55 15.51
C THR A 240 36.46 47.09 16.84
N GLY A 241 37.06 45.89 16.86
CA GLY A 241 37.67 45.29 18.05
C GLY A 241 36.66 44.70 19.05
N ASN A 242 35.36 44.74 18.76
CA ASN A 242 34.30 44.14 19.59
C ASN A 242 33.24 43.49 18.70
N SER A 243 32.60 42.42 19.18
CA SER A 243 31.41 41.85 18.54
C SER A 243 30.22 42.83 18.59
N ILE A 244 29.27 42.70 17.64
CA ILE A 244 28.00 43.43 17.63
C ILE A 244 27.28 43.16 18.97
N PRO A 245 26.88 44.20 19.72
CA PRO A 245 26.22 44.01 21.00
C PRO A 245 24.94 43.18 20.86
N ALA A 246 24.87 42.06 21.59
CA ALA A 246 23.63 41.32 21.78
C ALA A 246 22.68 42.16 22.66
N THR A 247 21.95 43.06 22.00
CA THR A 247 20.92 43.92 22.59
C THR A 247 19.59 43.49 22.00
N GLY A 248 18.54 43.37 22.81
CA GLY A 248 17.22 42.88 22.37
C GLY A 248 16.71 41.68 23.17
N GLN A 249 15.50 41.21 22.82
CA GLN A 249 14.85 40.04 23.41
C GLN A 249 14.46 39.04 22.30
N GLU A 250 15.44 38.26 21.85
CA GLU A 250 15.35 37.42 20.65
C GLU A 250 14.76 36.02 20.90
N SER A 251 13.91 35.90 21.92
CA SER A 251 13.33 34.60 22.28
C SER A 251 12.00 34.34 21.57
N PRO A 252 11.68 33.09 21.19
CA PRO A 252 10.36 32.73 20.69
C PRO A 252 9.21 33.17 21.61
N LYS A 253 9.45 33.15 22.93
CA LYS A 253 8.48 33.60 23.93
C LYS A 253 8.12 35.08 23.72
N GLN A 254 9.14 35.95 23.68
CA GLN A 254 8.92 37.38 23.52
C GLN A 254 8.37 37.72 22.14
N LEU A 255 8.79 37.00 21.10
CA LEU A 255 8.26 37.15 19.76
C LEU A 255 6.75 36.90 19.73
N ILE A 256 6.29 35.77 20.27
CA ILE A 256 4.85 35.43 20.32
C ILE A 256 4.07 36.44 21.15
N GLN A 257 4.60 36.84 22.30
CA GLN A 257 3.98 37.87 23.13
C GLN A 257 3.81 39.19 22.37
N THR A 258 4.87 39.65 21.69
CA THR A 258 4.83 40.89 20.89
C THR A 258 3.82 40.79 19.76
N LEU A 259 3.70 39.62 19.11
CA LEU A 259 2.70 39.39 18.07
C LEU A 259 1.27 39.47 18.61
N CYS A 260 1.01 38.81 19.74
CA CYS A 260 -0.31 38.82 20.37
C CYS A 260 -0.72 40.21 20.88
N GLU A 261 0.25 41.04 21.30
CA GLU A 261 0.03 42.39 21.82
C GLU A 261 -0.14 43.45 20.71
N HIS A 262 0.61 43.36 19.61
CA HIS A 262 0.66 44.43 18.60
C HIS A 262 -0.06 44.09 17.28
N TYR A 263 -0.33 42.81 17.00
CA TYR A 263 -0.88 42.38 15.72
C TYR A 263 -2.16 41.54 15.85
N CYS A 264 -2.48 41.07 17.05
CA CYS A 264 -3.71 40.31 17.35
C CYS A 264 -4.53 40.95 18.48
N ASP A 265 -4.43 42.26 18.65
CA ASP A 265 -5.33 43.04 19.51
C ASP A 265 -6.62 43.44 18.75
N ASP A 266 -7.51 44.18 19.41
CA ASP A 266 -8.84 44.51 18.86
C ASP A 266 -8.76 45.33 17.56
N ASP A 267 -7.66 46.09 17.36
CA ASP A 267 -7.39 46.92 16.18
C ASP A 267 -6.36 46.27 15.22
N GLY A 268 -5.89 45.07 15.55
CA GLY A 268 -4.81 44.37 14.86
C GLY A 268 -5.23 43.77 13.52
N PRO A 269 -4.29 43.54 12.59
CA PRO A 269 -4.58 42.97 11.27
C PRO A 269 -4.94 41.47 11.30
N PHE A 270 -4.72 40.78 12.43
CA PHE A 270 -4.97 39.34 12.56
C PHE A 270 -5.83 39.04 13.78
N GLN A 271 -6.62 37.97 13.70
CA GLN A 271 -7.46 37.52 14.79
C GLN A 271 -6.67 36.77 15.88
N ASN A 272 -5.72 35.95 15.45
CA ASN A 272 -4.95 35.00 16.24
C ASN A 272 -3.75 34.50 15.42
N ILE A 273 -2.93 33.65 16.03
CA ILE A 273 -1.73 33.06 15.46
C ILE A 273 -1.90 31.54 15.44
N LEU A 274 -1.61 30.94 14.29
CA LEU A 274 -1.49 29.49 14.16
C LEU A 274 -0.08 29.12 13.71
N ILE A 275 0.66 28.45 14.59
CA ILE A 275 1.96 27.86 14.26
C ILE A 275 1.73 26.42 13.82
N ILE A 276 2.03 26.12 12.55
CA ILE A 276 1.94 24.75 12.02
C ILE A 276 3.34 24.18 11.92
N PHE A 277 3.67 23.28 12.84
CA PHE A 277 4.97 22.62 12.88
C PHE A 277 4.87 21.23 12.24
N ASP A 278 5.23 21.15 10.96
CA ASP A 278 5.27 19.88 10.23
C ASP A 278 6.55 19.09 10.55
N GLU A 279 6.45 17.76 10.58
CA GLU A 279 7.56 16.85 10.94
C GLU A 279 8.28 17.21 12.26
N PHE A 280 7.52 17.68 13.26
CA PHE A 280 8.05 18.14 14.55
C PHE A 280 8.87 17.07 15.28
N GLY A 281 8.49 15.80 15.17
CA GLY A 281 9.22 14.69 15.81
C GLY A 281 10.64 14.53 15.28
N ARG A 282 10.86 14.73 13.97
CA ARG A 282 12.20 14.72 13.39
C ARG A 282 13.00 15.95 13.81
N TYR A 283 12.35 17.11 13.95
CA TYR A 283 13.02 18.31 14.46
C TYR A 283 13.50 18.11 15.91
N LEU A 284 12.70 17.45 16.75
CA LEU A 284 13.11 17.09 18.13
C LEU A 284 14.36 16.20 18.16
N GLU A 285 14.47 15.24 17.24
CA GLU A 285 15.69 14.42 17.10
C GLU A 285 16.91 15.31 16.76
N PHE A 286 16.76 16.22 15.79
CA PHE A 286 17.80 17.18 15.44
C PHE A 286 18.20 18.09 16.62
N ALA A 287 17.22 18.67 17.32
CA ALA A 287 17.46 19.55 18.46
C ALA A 287 18.13 18.82 19.63
N ALA A 288 17.83 17.54 19.84
CA ALA A 288 18.52 16.71 20.82
C ALA A 288 19.94 16.37 20.38
N GLU A 289 20.17 16.13 19.10
CA GLU A 289 21.49 15.81 18.55
C GLU A 289 22.44 17.01 18.51
N LYS A 290 21.93 18.18 18.14
CA LYS A 290 22.68 19.43 17.95
C LYS A 290 21.98 20.63 18.62
N PRO A 291 21.89 20.68 19.96
CA PRO A 291 21.17 21.72 20.70
C PRO A 291 21.59 23.16 20.32
N HIS A 292 22.90 23.40 20.23
CA HIS A 292 23.49 24.69 19.86
C HIS A 292 23.12 25.19 18.46
N LEU A 293 22.73 24.30 17.52
CA LEU A 293 22.27 24.70 16.18
C LEU A 293 20.76 24.88 16.12
N ALA A 294 20.00 24.23 17.00
CA ALA A 294 18.55 24.37 17.10
C ALA A 294 18.12 25.56 17.99
N GLY A 295 19.02 26.03 18.85
CA GLY A 295 18.79 27.03 19.88
C GLY A 295 18.50 26.36 21.23
N ASP A 296 19.47 26.40 22.15
CA ASP A 296 19.49 25.63 23.41
C ASP A 296 18.23 25.78 24.30
N ALA A 297 17.48 26.88 24.16
CA ALA A 297 16.25 27.16 24.90
C ALA A 297 15.01 27.41 24.01
N ALA A 298 15.16 27.39 22.69
CA ALA A 298 14.13 27.89 21.77
C ALA A 298 12.84 27.06 21.85
N LEU A 299 12.94 25.73 21.89
CA LEU A 299 11.78 24.84 22.06
C LEU A 299 11.06 25.05 23.40
N GLN A 300 11.80 25.38 24.46
CA GLN A 300 11.22 25.67 25.76
C GLN A 300 10.48 27.01 25.74
N GLN A 301 11.09 28.02 25.14
CA GLN A 301 10.54 29.37 25.02
C GLN A 301 9.33 29.40 24.09
N LEU A 302 9.32 28.60 23.01
CA LEU A 302 8.16 28.42 22.14
C LEU A 302 6.97 27.88 22.94
N PHE A 303 7.18 26.80 23.70
CA PHE A 303 6.12 26.23 24.54
C PHE A 303 5.56 27.24 25.55
N GLU A 304 6.45 27.95 26.26
CA GLU A 304 6.04 28.97 27.23
C GLU A 304 5.31 30.15 26.57
N GLY A 305 5.77 30.62 25.41
CA GLY A 305 5.14 31.71 24.66
C GLY A 305 3.73 31.37 24.19
N VAL A 306 3.53 30.15 23.68
CA VAL A 306 2.20 29.70 23.24
C VAL A 306 1.29 29.46 24.45
N GLN A 307 1.82 28.88 25.54
CA GLN A 307 1.04 28.64 26.75
C GLN A 307 0.55 29.94 27.42
N ASP A 308 1.41 30.96 27.48
CA ASP A 308 1.09 32.25 28.08
C ASP A 308 0.08 33.07 27.25
N ASN A 309 -0.12 32.71 25.97
CA ASN A 309 -1.02 33.39 25.02
C ASN A 309 -2.02 32.41 24.37
N ALA A 310 -2.50 31.42 25.13
CA ALA A 310 -3.32 30.32 24.60
C ALA A 310 -4.64 30.77 23.96
N ASP A 311 -5.15 31.93 24.35
CA ASP A 311 -6.35 32.59 23.82
C ASP A 311 -6.15 33.18 22.41
N LYS A 312 -4.90 33.45 22.03
CA LYS A 312 -4.54 34.06 20.74
C LYS A 312 -3.56 33.25 19.91
N CYS A 313 -2.93 32.22 20.46
CA CYS A 313 -1.88 31.46 19.81
C CYS A 313 -2.08 29.95 19.99
N LEU A 314 -2.15 29.23 18.87
CA LEU A 314 -2.20 27.78 18.84
C LEU A 314 -0.96 27.22 18.13
N LEU A 315 -0.31 26.26 18.77
CA LEU A 315 0.75 25.44 18.17
C LEU A 315 0.19 24.07 17.79
N GLN A 316 0.13 23.80 16.49
CA GLN A 316 -0.27 22.52 15.93
C GLN A 316 0.97 21.77 15.39
N CYS A 317 1.39 20.72 16.09
CA CYS A 317 2.52 19.89 15.65
C CYS A 317 2.04 18.61 14.94
N PHE A 318 2.56 18.33 13.75
CA PHE A 318 2.36 17.05 13.07
C PHE A 318 3.54 16.11 13.36
N ILE A 319 3.24 14.91 13.86
CA ILE A 319 4.23 13.89 14.20
C ILE A 319 3.83 12.51 13.66
N GLN A 320 4.82 11.63 13.49
CA GLN A 320 4.62 10.29 12.94
C GLN A 320 4.29 9.26 14.01
N TYR A 321 4.93 9.37 15.16
CA TYR A 321 4.78 8.48 16.31
C TYR A 321 4.48 9.31 17.55
N ASP A 322 4.08 8.66 18.64
CA ASP A 322 4.05 9.35 19.94
C ASP A 322 5.45 9.87 20.30
N LEU A 323 5.53 11.04 20.95
CA LEU A 323 6.78 11.69 21.32
C LEU A 323 7.74 10.76 22.09
N LYS A 324 7.21 9.87 22.94
CA LYS A 324 8.01 8.89 23.70
C LYS A 324 8.74 7.89 22.79
N ALA A 325 8.22 7.60 21.60
CA ALA A 325 8.86 6.70 20.64
C ALA A 325 10.17 7.29 20.08
N TYR A 326 10.24 8.62 19.91
CA TYR A 326 11.44 9.31 19.42
C TYR A 326 12.61 9.24 20.40
N VAL A 327 12.35 9.18 21.73
CA VAL A 327 13.40 8.96 22.76
C VAL A 327 14.21 7.70 22.49
N SER A 328 13.55 6.65 21.99
CA SER A 328 14.20 5.36 21.74
C SER A 328 15.22 5.42 20.59
N ARG A 329 15.06 6.38 19.67
CA ARG A 329 15.88 6.57 18.47
C ARG A 329 17.12 7.44 18.72
N VAL A 330 17.13 8.19 19.81
CA VAL A 330 18.27 9.02 20.24
C VAL A 330 19.24 8.19 21.09
N SER A 331 20.54 8.45 20.93
CA SER A 331 21.60 7.80 21.69
C SER A 331 21.41 8.00 23.21
N TYR A 332 21.77 6.99 24.01
CA TYR A 332 21.52 6.95 25.45
C TYR A 332 22.01 8.22 26.18
N GLU A 333 23.18 8.73 25.79
CA GLU A 333 23.82 9.92 26.38
C GLU A 333 23.05 11.23 26.15
N LYS A 334 22.20 11.29 25.12
CA LYS A 334 21.43 12.49 24.74
C LYS A 334 19.95 12.42 25.12
N ARG A 335 19.52 11.33 25.79
CA ARG A 335 18.12 11.11 26.16
C ARG A 335 17.61 12.11 27.20
N ASP A 336 18.45 12.57 28.12
CA ASP A 336 18.04 13.54 29.14
C ASP A 336 17.65 14.89 28.52
N SER A 337 18.37 15.33 27.47
CA SER A 337 18.06 16.54 26.73
C SER A 337 16.71 16.46 25.99
N ILE A 338 16.43 15.36 25.29
CA ILE A 338 15.14 15.19 24.59
C ILE A 338 13.98 14.99 25.56
N ASN A 339 14.19 14.29 26.69
CA ASN A 339 13.18 14.08 27.72
C ASN A 339 12.72 15.40 28.35
N ARG A 340 13.63 16.38 28.51
CA ARG A 340 13.29 17.73 29.00
C ARG A 340 12.25 18.43 28.12
N PHE A 341 12.34 18.26 26.80
CA PHE A 341 11.38 18.84 25.86
C PHE A 341 10.11 18.01 25.78
N ILE A 342 10.22 16.69 25.65
CA ILE A 342 9.07 15.80 25.50
C ILE A 342 8.09 15.94 26.66
N GLY A 343 8.55 16.01 27.91
CA GLY A 343 7.64 16.13 29.05
C GLY A 343 6.67 17.32 28.98
N ARG A 344 7.09 18.43 28.34
CA ARG A 344 6.24 19.61 28.16
C ARG A 344 5.26 19.43 27.00
N TYR A 345 5.76 18.99 25.85
CA TYR A 345 4.95 18.82 24.65
C TYR A 345 3.99 17.62 24.73
N ASP A 346 4.31 16.59 25.51
CA ASP A 346 3.46 15.41 25.73
C ASP A 346 2.17 15.74 26.50
N SER A 347 2.12 16.90 27.16
CA SER A 347 0.92 17.43 27.83
C SER A 347 -0.12 18.02 26.86
N GLY A 348 0.28 18.28 25.60
CA GLY A 348 -0.61 18.81 24.58
C GLY A 348 -1.75 17.86 24.22
N LYS A 349 -2.82 18.40 23.64
CA LYS A 349 -3.98 17.60 23.19
C LYS A 349 -3.55 16.70 22.02
N LYS A 350 -3.65 15.38 22.20
CA LYS A 350 -3.26 14.40 21.18
C LYS A 350 -4.44 14.01 20.30
N TYR A 351 -4.21 14.03 18.99
CA TYR A 351 -5.12 13.59 17.94
C TYR A 351 -4.46 12.51 17.11
N TYR A 352 -5.03 11.30 17.13
CA TYR A 352 -4.61 10.25 16.23
C TYR A 352 -5.45 10.34 14.97
N LEU A 353 -4.86 10.79 13.86
CA LEU A 353 -5.61 10.98 12.61
C LEU A 353 -5.95 9.61 12.02
N SER A 354 -7.23 9.37 11.75
CA SER A 354 -7.74 8.12 11.19
C SER A 354 -7.43 8.06 9.69
N THR A 355 -6.22 7.71 9.29
CA THR A 355 -5.87 7.63 7.86
C THR A 355 -6.17 6.24 7.34
N ASN A 356 -7.46 5.94 7.20
CA ASN A 356 -7.93 4.70 6.61
C ASN A 356 -8.07 4.89 5.09
N LEU A 357 -7.35 4.09 4.30
CA LEU A 357 -7.35 4.19 2.83
C LEU A 357 -8.73 3.88 2.25
N GLU A 358 -9.51 3.01 2.88
CA GLU A 358 -10.86 2.67 2.49
C GLU A 358 -11.75 3.92 2.58
N THR A 359 -11.62 4.67 3.67
CA THR A 359 -12.32 5.95 3.84
C THR A 359 -11.89 6.99 2.81
N LEU A 360 -10.59 7.05 2.47
CA LEU A 360 -10.10 7.91 1.38
C LEU A 360 -10.71 7.52 0.03
N PHE A 361 -10.72 6.22 -0.30
CA PHE A 361 -11.31 5.72 -1.55
C PHE A 361 -12.81 6.00 -1.59
N ALA A 362 -13.52 5.85 -0.47
CA ALA A 362 -14.94 6.15 -0.39
C ALA A 362 -15.24 7.62 -0.74
N ASN A 363 -14.44 8.56 -0.22
CA ASN A 363 -14.61 9.99 -0.50
C ASN A 363 -14.17 10.39 -1.91
N LEU A 364 -13.19 9.70 -2.51
CA LEU A 364 -12.79 9.93 -3.89
C LEU A 364 -13.83 9.48 -4.93
N ILE A 365 -14.76 8.60 -4.53
CA ILE A 365 -15.84 8.11 -5.39
C ILE A 365 -17.14 8.83 -5.02
N GLU A 366 -17.36 10.01 -5.62
CA GLU A 366 -18.56 10.82 -5.41
C GLU A 366 -19.81 10.09 -5.89
N LYS A 367 -20.84 10.06 -5.03
CA LYS A 367 -22.14 9.45 -5.32
C LYS A 367 -23.08 10.52 -5.87
N LYS A 368 -23.46 10.42 -7.15
CA LYS A 368 -24.40 11.36 -7.80
C LYS A 368 -25.85 11.01 -7.55
N SER A 369 -26.15 9.71 -7.50
CA SER A 369 -27.51 9.18 -7.31
C SER A 369 -27.57 8.40 -6.00
N THR A 370 -27.57 9.12 -4.87
CA THR A 370 -27.60 8.52 -3.51
C THR A 370 -28.80 7.61 -3.33
N ASP A 371 -29.99 8.04 -3.74
CA ASP A 371 -31.24 7.27 -3.57
C ASP A 371 -31.19 5.90 -4.26
N VAL A 372 -30.66 5.85 -5.50
CA VAL A 372 -30.53 4.62 -6.28
C VAL A 372 -29.51 3.66 -5.66
N LEU A 373 -28.43 4.20 -5.09
CA LEU A 373 -27.40 3.41 -4.43
C LEU A 373 -27.85 2.88 -3.07
N GLU A 374 -28.62 3.68 -2.33
CA GLU A 374 -29.27 3.25 -1.09
C GLU A 374 -30.24 2.11 -1.37
N GLU A 375 -31.11 2.23 -2.37
CA GLU A 375 -32.04 1.16 -2.76
C GLU A 375 -31.29 -0.12 -3.20
N TYR A 376 -30.26 0.02 -4.04
CA TYR A 376 -29.38 -1.08 -4.45
C TYR A 376 -28.73 -1.78 -3.24
N SER A 377 -28.15 -1.01 -2.32
CA SER A 377 -27.49 -1.53 -1.13
C SER A 377 -28.47 -2.13 -0.12
N MET A 378 -29.71 -1.64 -0.09
CA MET A 378 -30.74 -2.13 0.80
C MET A 378 -31.39 -3.43 0.33
N SER A 379 -31.20 -3.81 -0.94
CA SER A 379 -31.73 -5.07 -1.49
C SER A 379 -31.20 -6.31 -0.75
N ASP A 380 -32.11 -7.25 -0.46
CA ASP A 380 -31.78 -8.46 0.31
C ASP A 380 -30.68 -9.30 -0.36
N GLN A 381 -30.66 -9.31 -1.70
CA GLN A 381 -29.64 -10.04 -2.45
C GLN A 381 -28.24 -9.45 -2.20
N VAL A 382 -28.07 -8.14 -2.37
CA VAL A 382 -26.76 -7.48 -2.21
C VAL A 382 -26.29 -7.56 -0.77
N LYS A 383 -27.18 -7.35 0.21
CA LYS A 383 -26.85 -7.51 1.64
C LYS A 383 -26.36 -8.93 1.96
N ASN A 384 -27.08 -9.95 1.51
CA ASN A 384 -26.68 -11.33 1.76
C ASN A 384 -25.35 -11.68 1.09
N GLU A 385 -25.11 -11.20 -0.14
CA GLU A 385 -23.84 -11.37 -0.83
C GLU A 385 -22.69 -10.69 -0.07
N ASN A 386 -22.88 -9.44 0.39
CA ASN A 386 -21.89 -8.72 1.18
C ASN A 386 -21.57 -9.42 2.50
N LEU A 387 -22.57 -9.92 3.23
CA LEU A 387 -22.38 -10.70 4.46
C LEU A 387 -21.60 -12.00 4.22
N GLN A 388 -21.87 -12.69 3.12
CA GLN A 388 -21.11 -13.87 2.73
C GLN A 388 -19.66 -13.53 2.37
N VAL A 389 -19.43 -12.40 1.69
CA VAL A 389 -18.07 -11.93 1.39
C VAL A 389 -17.34 -11.52 2.67
N HIS A 390 -18.01 -10.82 3.58
CA HIS A 390 -17.47 -10.40 4.87
C HIS A 390 -16.99 -11.58 5.70
N SER A 391 -17.85 -12.57 5.92
CA SER A 391 -17.50 -13.80 6.67
C SER A 391 -16.33 -14.57 6.05
N ARG A 392 -16.25 -14.63 4.71
CA ARG A 392 -15.13 -15.23 3.99
C ARG A 392 -13.84 -14.43 4.15
N ILE A 393 -13.90 -13.09 4.07
CA ILE A 393 -12.74 -12.22 4.29
C ILE A 393 -12.20 -12.38 5.70
N GLN A 394 -13.06 -12.36 6.71
CA GLN A 394 -12.65 -12.57 8.11
C GLN A 394 -11.97 -13.93 8.31
N LYS A 395 -12.49 -14.98 7.65
CA LYS A 395 -11.87 -16.32 7.69
C LYS A 395 -10.51 -16.34 6.99
N TRP A 396 -10.45 -15.86 5.75
CA TRP A 396 -9.28 -16.03 4.88
C TRP A 396 -8.17 -15.00 5.12
N LEU A 397 -8.50 -13.85 5.69
CA LEU A 397 -7.57 -12.75 5.92
C LEU A 397 -7.61 -12.35 7.40
N PRO A 398 -7.03 -13.14 8.32
CA PRO A 398 -7.10 -12.84 9.76
C PRO A 398 -6.51 -11.49 10.16
N SER A 399 -5.64 -10.89 9.34
CA SER A 399 -5.12 -9.53 9.54
C SER A 399 -6.21 -8.46 9.49
N THR A 400 -7.32 -8.71 8.79
CA THR A 400 -8.47 -7.80 8.72
C THR A 400 -9.13 -7.58 10.08
N ASN A 401 -8.98 -8.52 11.02
CA ASN A 401 -9.50 -8.37 12.39
C ASN A 401 -8.75 -7.31 13.22
N ARG A 402 -7.64 -6.77 12.72
CA ARG A 402 -6.90 -5.64 13.31
C ARG A 402 -7.30 -4.29 12.72
N HIS A 403 -8.35 -4.28 11.90
CA HIS A 403 -8.88 -3.10 11.25
C HIS A 403 -10.38 -3.06 11.50
N ALA A 404 -10.86 -2.13 12.29
CA ALA A 404 -12.26 -2.08 12.71
C ALA A 404 -13.24 -1.96 11.55
N VAL A 405 -12.84 -1.32 10.44
CA VAL A 405 -13.61 -1.25 9.18
C VAL A 405 -13.98 -2.63 8.68
N TRP A 406 -13.08 -3.60 8.83
CA TRP A 406 -13.26 -4.96 8.32
C TRP A 406 -13.78 -5.92 9.38
N GLN A 407 -13.58 -5.61 10.66
CA GLN A 407 -14.09 -6.43 11.77
C GLN A 407 -15.60 -6.21 11.98
N ASP A 408 -16.04 -4.96 12.03
CA ASP A 408 -17.43 -4.61 12.30
C ASP A 408 -18.29 -4.71 11.03
N SER A 409 -19.40 -5.44 11.11
CA SER A 409 -20.25 -5.71 9.94
C SER A 409 -20.94 -4.46 9.40
N ASP A 410 -21.32 -3.52 10.27
CA ASP A 410 -22.03 -2.31 9.87
C ASP A 410 -21.05 -1.31 9.22
N ARG A 411 -19.86 -1.15 9.80
CA ARG A 411 -18.76 -0.36 9.20
C ARG A 411 -18.29 -0.96 7.88
N PHE A 412 -18.15 -2.28 7.79
CA PHE A 412 -17.81 -2.97 6.54
C PHE A 412 -18.84 -2.66 5.45
N GLN A 413 -20.13 -2.77 5.78
CA GLN A 413 -21.20 -2.46 4.83
C GLN A 413 -21.18 -0.99 4.41
N LYS A 414 -21.05 -0.05 5.35
CA LYS A 414 -21.10 1.40 5.08
C LYS A 414 -19.86 1.91 4.33
N ILE A 415 -18.66 1.54 4.77
CA ILE A 415 -17.41 2.09 4.24
C ILE A 415 -16.93 1.27 3.04
N VAL A 416 -16.80 -0.05 3.19
CA VAL A 416 -16.21 -0.90 2.14
C VAL A 416 -17.22 -1.21 1.04
N CYS A 417 -18.44 -1.62 1.39
CA CYS A 417 -19.41 -2.06 0.39
C CYS A 417 -20.16 -0.90 -0.27
N GLN A 418 -20.57 0.13 0.48
CA GLN A 418 -21.28 1.29 -0.05
C GLN A 418 -20.31 2.41 -0.44
N GLY A 419 -19.43 2.82 0.48
CA GLY A 419 -18.47 3.89 0.27
C GLY A 419 -17.53 3.62 -0.90
N CYS A 420 -16.84 2.48 -0.91
CA CYS A 420 -15.90 2.13 -2.00
C CYS A 420 -16.57 1.58 -3.26
N TRP A 421 -17.90 1.45 -3.34
CA TRP A 421 -18.57 0.98 -4.56
C TRP A 421 -18.24 1.94 -5.74
N PRO A 422 -17.81 1.43 -6.92
CA PRO A 422 -18.04 0.09 -7.45
C PRO A 422 -16.96 -0.96 -7.17
N LEU A 423 -15.99 -0.71 -6.30
CA LEU A 423 -14.94 -1.69 -6.01
C LEU A 423 -15.52 -2.91 -5.27
N HIS A 424 -15.08 -4.11 -5.65
CA HIS A 424 -15.38 -5.32 -4.88
C HIS A 424 -14.56 -5.29 -3.57
N PRO A 425 -15.06 -5.77 -2.41
CA PRO A 425 -14.34 -5.72 -1.13
C PRO A 425 -12.91 -6.31 -1.18
N LEU A 426 -12.70 -7.45 -1.85
CA LEU A 426 -11.35 -8.00 -2.06
C LEU A 426 -10.44 -7.11 -2.93
N GLY A 427 -11.01 -6.32 -3.84
CA GLY A 427 -10.29 -5.31 -4.63
C GLY A 427 -9.90 -4.10 -3.78
N THR A 428 -10.80 -3.65 -2.90
CA THR A 428 -10.49 -2.61 -1.90
C THR A 428 -9.37 -3.09 -0.98
N TRP A 429 -9.46 -4.31 -0.43
CA TRP A 429 -8.41 -4.88 0.42
C TRP A 429 -7.08 -5.02 -0.32
N LEU A 430 -7.09 -5.44 -1.60
CA LEU A 430 -5.88 -5.49 -2.43
C LEU A 430 -5.17 -4.13 -2.44
N LEU A 431 -5.88 -3.05 -2.72
CA LEU A 431 -5.29 -1.72 -2.78
C LEU A 431 -4.79 -1.24 -1.41
N CYS A 432 -5.57 -1.45 -0.34
CA CYS A 432 -5.18 -1.04 1.01
C CYS A 432 -3.97 -1.83 1.52
N SER A 433 -3.94 -3.15 1.30
CA SER A 433 -2.82 -4.00 1.72
C SER A 433 -1.54 -3.72 0.93
N MET A 434 -1.64 -3.37 -0.35
CA MET A 434 -0.47 -3.01 -1.17
C MET A 434 0.07 -1.60 -0.88
N ALA A 435 -0.79 -0.66 -0.47
CA ALA A 435 -0.42 0.72 -0.13
C ALA A 435 -0.05 0.92 1.35
N GLY A 436 -0.27 -0.08 2.20
CA GLY A 436 0.05 -0.07 3.63
C GLY A 436 1.54 -0.23 3.94
N GLU A 437 1.87 -0.50 5.20
CA GLU A 437 3.25 -0.62 5.68
C GLU A 437 4.05 -1.71 4.93
N GLY A 438 5.20 -1.32 4.36
CA GLY A 438 6.03 -2.19 3.51
C GLY A 438 5.69 -2.14 2.00
N SER A 439 4.93 -1.12 1.59
CA SER A 439 4.40 -0.82 0.25
C SER A 439 4.97 -1.63 -0.92
N GLU A 440 4.10 -2.45 -1.54
CA GLU A 440 4.36 -3.03 -2.86
C GLU A 440 4.13 -2.01 -3.99
N LEU A 441 3.52 -0.86 -3.69
CA LEU A 441 3.34 0.26 -4.59
C LEU A 441 4.49 1.26 -4.41
N GLN A 442 5.45 1.24 -5.33
CA GLN A 442 6.65 2.09 -5.24
C GLN A 442 6.54 3.35 -6.08
N GLN A 443 5.98 3.26 -7.29
CA GLN A 443 5.99 4.40 -8.23
C GLN A 443 4.62 5.06 -8.40
N ARG A 444 3.53 4.37 -8.03
CA ARG A 444 2.15 4.83 -8.24
C ARG A 444 1.32 4.67 -6.98
N SER A 445 0.38 5.59 -6.78
CA SER A 445 -0.60 5.47 -5.69
C SER A 445 -1.67 4.43 -5.99
N ALA A 446 -2.29 3.87 -4.95
CA ALA A 446 -3.49 3.03 -5.08
C ALA A 446 -4.62 3.73 -5.84
N VAL A 447 -4.75 5.06 -5.68
CA VAL A 447 -5.77 5.92 -6.28
C VAL A 447 -5.68 5.91 -7.82
N THR A 448 -4.47 5.87 -8.37
CA THR A 448 -4.24 5.82 -9.82
C THR A 448 -4.85 4.56 -10.46
N PHE A 449 -4.90 3.44 -9.73
CA PHE A 449 -5.53 2.20 -10.22
C PHE A 449 -7.07 2.27 -10.19
N ILE A 450 -7.63 2.95 -9.19
CA ILE A 450 -9.06 3.21 -9.10
C ILE A 450 -9.49 4.09 -10.28
N GLU A 451 -8.73 5.15 -10.57
CA GLU A 451 -8.98 6.03 -11.72
C GLU A 451 -9.00 5.24 -13.04
N GLY A 452 -7.96 4.44 -13.29
CA GLY A 452 -7.86 3.65 -14.51
C GLY A 452 -8.99 2.64 -14.66
N ALA A 453 -9.43 2.03 -13.56
CA ALA A 453 -10.56 1.12 -13.57
C ALA A 453 -11.89 1.86 -13.81
N TYR A 454 -12.11 3.01 -13.17
CA TYR A 454 -13.28 3.84 -13.41
C TYR A 454 -13.35 4.26 -14.88
N GLU A 455 -12.26 4.76 -15.47
CA GLU A 455 -12.20 5.16 -16.88
C GLU A 455 -12.55 4.02 -17.84
N LYS A 456 -12.09 2.80 -17.53
CA LYS A 456 -12.42 1.59 -18.30
C LYS A 456 -13.90 1.23 -18.23
N PHE A 457 -14.55 1.42 -17.09
CA PHE A 457 -15.92 0.95 -16.84
C PHE A 457 -17.00 2.06 -16.82
N LYS A 458 -16.64 3.35 -16.94
CA LYS A 458 -17.59 4.47 -16.81
C LYS A 458 -18.78 4.40 -17.77
N LYS A 459 -18.60 3.82 -18.96
CA LYS A 459 -19.65 3.64 -19.99
C LYS A 459 -20.46 2.35 -19.84
N LYS A 460 -20.13 1.48 -18.88
CA LYS A 460 -20.82 0.21 -18.66
C LYS A 460 -22.26 0.48 -18.24
N SER A 461 -23.20 -0.20 -18.89
CA SER A 461 -24.61 -0.16 -18.51
C SER A 461 -24.86 -1.05 -17.31
N LEU A 462 -25.53 -0.51 -16.30
CA LEU A 462 -25.90 -1.14 -15.04
C LEU A 462 -27.42 -1.30 -14.96
N ASN A 463 -27.84 -2.46 -14.45
CA ASN A 463 -29.23 -2.82 -14.19
C ASN A 463 -29.43 -2.96 -12.68
N LEU A 464 -29.38 -1.83 -11.96
CA LEU A 464 -29.48 -1.82 -10.49
C LEU A 464 -30.89 -2.21 -10.02
N ASP A 465 -31.91 -1.87 -10.79
CA ASP A 465 -33.35 -2.06 -10.51
C ASP A 465 -33.80 -3.54 -10.50
N LYS A 466 -32.94 -4.49 -10.87
CA LYS A 466 -33.28 -5.93 -10.99
C LYS A 466 -32.54 -6.82 -9.98
N GLY A 467 -31.97 -6.24 -8.93
CA GLY A 467 -31.18 -6.99 -7.93
C GLY A 467 -29.86 -7.56 -8.47
N SER A 468 -29.42 -7.14 -9.66
CA SER A 468 -28.15 -7.59 -10.23
C SER A 468 -27.00 -6.91 -9.49
N SER A 469 -26.23 -7.68 -8.71
CA SER A 469 -25.00 -7.17 -8.12
C SER A 469 -23.90 -7.04 -9.17
N TRP A 470 -23.24 -5.89 -9.20
CA TRP A 470 -22.04 -5.70 -10.01
C TRP A 470 -21.03 -4.83 -9.25
N THR A 471 -19.78 -5.26 -9.31
CA THR A 471 -18.61 -4.56 -8.78
C THR A 471 -17.42 -4.76 -9.72
N ILE A 472 -16.36 -3.97 -9.56
CA ILE A 472 -15.09 -4.15 -10.24
C ILE A 472 -14.24 -5.12 -9.41
N SER A 473 -13.89 -6.26 -9.99
CA SER A 473 -13.12 -7.29 -9.30
C SER A 473 -11.64 -6.90 -9.14
N ALA A 474 -10.93 -7.56 -8.23
CA ALA A 474 -9.47 -7.37 -8.04
C ALA A 474 -8.68 -7.61 -9.34
N VAL A 475 -9.05 -8.63 -10.11
CA VAL A 475 -8.48 -8.91 -11.44
C VAL A 475 -8.77 -7.79 -12.44
N GLN A 476 -9.97 -7.21 -12.40
CA GLN A 476 -10.36 -6.12 -13.30
C GLN A 476 -9.68 -4.78 -12.95
N LEU A 477 -9.37 -4.57 -11.66
CA LEU A 477 -8.55 -3.45 -11.15
C LEU A 477 -7.08 -3.59 -11.56
N SER A 478 -6.61 -4.82 -11.74
CA SER A 478 -5.21 -5.12 -12.04
C SER A 478 -4.85 -4.79 -13.49
N SER A 479 -4.34 -3.58 -13.71
CA SER A 479 -3.75 -3.17 -14.98
C SER A 479 -2.35 -3.75 -15.18
N THR A 480 -1.82 -3.62 -16.40
CA THR A 480 -0.41 -3.93 -16.68
C THR A 480 0.54 -3.12 -15.79
N SER A 481 0.17 -1.88 -15.44
CA SER A 481 0.96 -1.06 -14.51
C SER A 481 0.95 -1.59 -13.07
N LEU A 482 -0.13 -2.23 -12.61
CA LEU A 482 -0.17 -2.81 -11.26
C LEU A 482 0.75 -4.04 -11.18
N ILE A 483 0.75 -4.86 -12.23
CA ILE A 483 1.65 -6.03 -12.33
C ILE A 483 3.11 -5.59 -12.34
N GLU A 484 3.41 -4.44 -12.93
CA GLU A 484 4.76 -3.86 -12.94
C GLU A 484 5.20 -3.37 -11.56
N GLU A 485 4.33 -2.71 -10.78
CA GLU A 485 4.62 -2.37 -9.38
C GLU A 485 4.93 -3.63 -8.56
N LEU A 486 4.13 -4.68 -8.71
CA LEU A 486 4.36 -5.98 -8.06
C LEU A 486 5.71 -6.59 -8.45
N ARG A 487 6.14 -6.44 -9.72
CA ARG A 487 7.45 -6.90 -10.21
C ARG A 487 8.58 -6.12 -9.56
N ILE A 488 8.47 -4.79 -9.53
CA ILE A 488 9.47 -3.91 -8.93
C ILE A 488 9.62 -4.20 -7.44
N ALA A 489 8.51 -4.35 -6.71
CA ALA A 489 8.54 -4.71 -5.30
C ALA A 489 9.23 -6.06 -5.06
N GLU A 490 8.93 -7.07 -5.89
CA GLU A 490 9.56 -8.40 -5.82
C GLU A 490 11.09 -8.32 -6.04
N GLU A 491 11.54 -7.54 -7.03
CA GLU A 491 12.96 -7.29 -7.33
C GLU A 491 13.68 -6.51 -6.22
N ALA A 492 12.97 -5.63 -5.52
CA ALA A 492 13.48 -4.89 -4.36
C ALA A 492 13.58 -5.75 -3.08
N GLY A 493 13.24 -7.04 -3.14
CA GLY A 493 13.35 -8.00 -2.03
C GLY A 493 12.04 -8.27 -1.29
N HIS A 494 10.91 -7.73 -1.75
CA HIS A 494 9.60 -8.01 -1.15
C HIS A 494 9.03 -9.35 -1.69
N ARG A 495 9.37 -10.43 -0.98
CA ARG A 495 8.70 -11.75 -0.96
C ARG A 495 8.42 -12.42 -2.33
N GLY A 496 9.28 -13.37 -2.69
CA GLY A 496 8.98 -14.50 -3.59
C GLY A 496 9.46 -14.33 -5.03
N ALA A 497 9.13 -15.31 -5.88
CA ALA A 497 9.40 -15.32 -7.33
C ALA A 497 8.09 -15.53 -8.15
N VAL A 498 6.96 -15.14 -7.55
CA VAL A 498 5.62 -15.52 -8.04
C VAL A 498 5.21 -14.64 -9.22
N VAL A 499 5.56 -13.35 -9.19
CA VAL A 499 5.30 -12.42 -10.31
C VAL A 499 6.11 -12.86 -11.53
N HIS A 500 7.37 -13.22 -11.35
CA HIS A 500 8.19 -13.75 -12.45
C HIS A 500 7.61 -15.03 -13.04
N SER A 501 7.16 -15.97 -12.21
CA SER A 501 6.53 -17.23 -12.66
C SER A 501 5.24 -16.98 -13.43
N TYR A 502 4.42 -16.02 -12.98
CA TYR A 502 3.22 -15.56 -13.68
C TYR A 502 3.57 -14.95 -15.05
N LEU A 503 4.54 -14.03 -15.10
CA LEU A 503 4.95 -13.37 -16.34
C LEU A 503 5.51 -14.38 -17.35
N ALA A 504 6.29 -15.37 -16.90
CA ALA A 504 6.80 -16.45 -17.74
C ALA A 504 5.65 -17.29 -18.35
N ALA A 505 4.67 -17.69 -17.53
CA ALA A 505 3.50 -18.44 -17.99
C ALA A 505 2.67 -17.64 -19.01
N VAL A 506 2.39 -16.36 -18.74
CA VAL A 506 1.62 -15.49 -19.64
C VAL A 506 2.38 -15.21 -20.93
N HIS A 507 3.70 -14.98 -20.86
CA HIS A 507 4.53 -14.76 -22.06
C HIS A 507 4.54 -16.00 -22.97
N ARG A 508 4.66 -17.19 -22.38
CA ARG A 508 4.71 -18.45 -23.12
C ARG A 508 3.40 -18.79 -23.83
N TYR A 509 2.26 -18.56 -23.18
CA TYR A 509 0.93 -18.96 -23.68
C TYR A 509 0.03 -17.78 -24.05
N ARG A 510 0.61 -16.61 -24.33
CA ARG A 510 -0.10 -15.33 -24.53
C ARG A 510 -1.26 -15.42 -25.53
N ASN A 511 -1.10 -16.21 -26.59
CA ASN A 511 -2.09 -16.35 -27.67
C ASN A 511 -3.02 -17.55 -27.46
N ASP A 512 -2.72 -18.43 -26.50
CA ASP A 512 -3.42 -19.69 -26.29
C ASP A 512 -4.41 -19.61 -25.12
N PHE A 513 -4.18 -18.72 -24.14
CA PHE A 513 -5.09 -18.54 -23.03
C PHE A 513 -6.38 -17.82 -23.44
N THR A 514 -7.49 -18.37 -23.00
CA THR A 514 -8.78 -17.68 -22.96
C THR A 514 -8.76 -16.53 -21.94
N PRO A 515 -9.69 -15.56 -22.06
CA PRO A 515 -9.82 -14.48 -21.08
C PRO A 515 -10.07 -15.00 -19.66
N GLU A 516 -10.87 -16.06 -19.50
CA GLU A 516 -11.14 -16.69 -18.21
C GLU A 516 -9.91 -17.39 -17.61
N GLU A 517 -9.10 -18.05 -18.44
CA GLU A 517 -7.83 -18.66 -18.01
C GLU A 517 -6.83 -17.61 -17.55
N SER A 518 -6.65 -16.55 -18.35
CA SER A 518 -5.78 -15.42 -17.99
C SER A 518 -6.24 -14.75 -16.68
N SER A 519 -7.54 -14.53 -16.54
CA SER A 519 -8.14 -13.91 -15.34
C SER A 519 -7.99 -14.80 -14.09
N SER A 520 -8.14 -16.11 -14.25
CA SER A 520 -7.99 -17.07 -13.14
C SER A 520 -6.53 -17.20 -12.71
N LEU A 521 -5.59 -17.20 -13.67
CA LEU A 521 -4.16 -17.21 -13.37
C LEU A 521 -3.73 -15.92 -12.65
N LEU A 522 -4.24 -14.76 -13.07
CA LEU A 522 -4.00 -13.49 -12.36
C LEU A 522 -4.62 -13.50 -10.96
N ALA A 523 -5.82 -14.07 -10.78
CA ALA A 523 -6.41 -14.22 -9.45
C ALA A 523 -5.55 -15.08 -8.51
N VAL A 524 -4.87 -16.12 -9.02
CA VAL A 524 -3.91 -16.91 -8.22
C VAL A 524 -2.72 -16.06 -7.78
N LEU A 525 -2.15 -15.25 -8.69
CA LEU A 525 -1.07 -14.31 -8.34
C LEU A 525 -1.52 -13.35 -7.23
N LEU A 526 -2.67 -12.69 -7.42
CA LEU A 526 -3.19 -11.72 -6.45
C LEU A 526 -3.46 -12.38 -5.10
N SER A 527 -4.10 -13.55 -5.07
CA SER A 527 -4.34 -14.32 -3.85
C SER A 527 -3.06 -14.59 -3.06
N SER A 528 -1.93 -14.82 -3.75
CA SER A 528 -0.63 -15.00 -3.11
C SER A 528 -0.06 -13.70 -2.53
N LYS A 529 -0.29 -12.54 -3.17
CA LYS A 529 0.23 -11.24 -2.73
C LYS A 529 -0.54 -10.68 -1.54
N ILE A 530 -1.87 -10.76 -1.54
CA ILE A 530 -2.71 -10.31 -0.41
C ILE A 530 -2.70 -11.26 0.79
N GLY A 531 -2.01 -12.41 0.70
CA GLY A 531 -1.78 -13.31 1.83
C GLY A 531 -3.01 -14.09 2.29
N ILE A 532 -3.92 -14.46 1.38
CA ILE A 532 -5.10 -15.28 1.70
C ILE A 532 -4.68 -16.63 2.28
N LYS A 533 -5.25 -16.98 3.43
CA LYS A 533 -5.12 -18.26 4.12
C LYS A 533 -6.36 -19.12 3.88
N ILE A 534 -6.17 -20.29 3.28
CA ILE A 534 -7.22 -21.25 2.96
C ILE A 534 -6.82 -22.66 3.40
N GLU A 535 -7.79 -23.55 3.55
CA GLU A 535 -7.56 -24.89 4.07
C GLU A 535 -7.50 -25.96 2.97
N ASN A 536 -8.18 -25.73 1.85
CA ASN A 536 -8.38 -26.75 0.82
C ASN A 536 -8.61 -26.17 -0.59
N LYS A 537 -8.57 -27.04 -1.61
CA LYS A 537 -8.78 -26.68 -3.02
C LYS A 537 -10.14 -26.03 -3.30
N LYS A 538 -11.18 -26.41 -2.56
CA LYS A 538 -12.54 -25.86 -2.78
C LYS A 538 -12.55 -24.38 -2.41
N GLU A 539 -12.00 -24.04 -1.26
CA GLU A 539 -11.85 -22.64 -0.83
C GLU A 539 -10.93 -21.85 -1.78
N ALA A 540 -9.85 -22.46 -2.27
CA ALA A 540 -8.98 -21.84 -3.27
C ALA A 540 -9.77 -21.41 -4.52
N ASN A 541 -10.64 -22.30 -5.02
CA ASN A 541 -11.45 -22.01 -6.18
C ASN A 541 -12.55 -20.97 -5.90
N GLU A 542 -13.06 -20.91 -4.67
CA GLU A 542 -13.97 -19.85 -4.23
C GLU A 542 -13.27 -18.48 -4.17
N VAL A 543 -12.03 -18.42 -3.67
CA VAL A 543 -11.20 -17.21 -3.69
C VAL A 543 -10.98 -16.72 -5.12
N ILE A 544 -10.56 -17.63 -6.02
CA ILE A 544 -10.34 -17.31 -7.43
C ILE A 544 -11.62 -16.80 -8.09
N ALA A 545 -12.77 -17.42 -7.78
CA ALA A 545 -14.07 -16.98 -8.27
C ALA A 545 -14.40 -15.55 -7.83
N LEU A 546 -14.13 -15.18 -6.58
CA LEU A 546 -14.41 -13.84 -6.06
C LEU A 546 -13.43 -12.78 -6.62
N LEU A 547 -12.14 -13.10 -6.70
CA LEU A 547 -11.13 -12.18 -7.25
C LEU A 547 -11.34 -11.90 -8.75
N SER A 548 -11.81 -12.89 -9.50
CA SER A 548 -12.04 -12.79 -10.95
C SER A 548 -13.49 -12.48 -11.36
N GLN A 549 -14.45 -12.60 -10.43
CA GLN A 549 -15.89 -12.64 -10.70
C GLN A 549 -16.33 -13.70 -11.73
N ILE A 550 -15.57 -14.80 -11.85
CA ILE A 550 -15.95 -15.94 -12.68
C ILE A 550 -16.76 -16.91 -11.81
N PRO A 551 -17.92 -17.42 -12.28
CA PRO A 551 -18.72 -18.39 -11.52
C PRO A 551 -17.90 -19.64 -11.14
N SER A 552 -18.01 -20.10 -9.89
CA SER A 552 -17.19 -21.20 -9.35
C SER A 552 -17.23 -22.48 -10.18
N LYS A 553 -18.35 -22.78 -10.86
CA LYS A 553 -18.45 -23.92 -11.79
C LYS A 553 -17.49 -23.81 -12.97
N LYS A 554 -17.31 -22.61 -13.52
CA LYS A 554 -16.37 -22.33 -14.61
C LYS A 554 -14.92 -22.33 -14.11
N VAL A 555 -14.66 -21.75 -12.94
CA VAL A 555 -13.31 -21.75 -12.32
C VAL A 555 -12.76 -23.17 -12.19
N ASN A 556 -13.58 -24.13 -11.74
CA ASN A 556 -13.14 -25.52 -11.64
C ASN A 556 -12.67 -26.13 -12.98
N ALA A 557 -13.30 -25.77 -14.09
CA ALA A 557 -12.89 -26.23 -15.42
C ALA A 557 -11.60 -25.53 -15.86
N VAL A 558 -11.54 -24.21 -15.71
CA VAL A 558 -10.36 -23.40 -16.04
C VAL A 558 -9.12 -23.84 -15.26
N ILE A 559 -9.25 -24.09 -13.96
CA ILE A 559 -8.13 -24.56 -13.14
C ILE A 559 -7.65 -25.93 -13.61
N LYS A 560 -8.55 -26.85 -13.99
CA LYS A 560 -8.13 -28.15 -14.55
C LYS A 560 -7.34 -27.97 -15.85
N GLU A 561 -7.75 -27.06 -16.72
CA GLU A 561 -7.01 -26.76 -17.96
C GLU A 561 -5.59 -26.22 -17.65
N LEU A 562 -5.49 -25.24 -16.76
CA LEU A 562 -4.21 -24.66 -16.32
C LEU A 562 -3.29 -25.68 -15.65
N GLN A 563 -3.84 -26.63 -14.87
CA GLN A 563 -3.06 -27.68 -14.20
C GLN A 563 -2.62 -28.81 -15.14
N PHE A 564 -3.52 -29.34 -15.96
CA PHE A 564 -3.28 -30.61 -16.65
C PHE A 564 -2.90 -30.47 -18.14
N ASN A 565 -3.28 -29.37 -18.78
CA ASN A 565 -2.96 -29.15 -20.20
C ASN A 565 -1.78 -28.21 -20.36
N TYR A 566 -1.84 -27.03 -19.73
CA TYR A 566 -0.75 -26.04 -19.78
C TYR A 566 0.36 -26.30 -18.76
N ASN A 567 0.05 -27.01 -17.66
CA ASN A 567 0.98 -27.34 -16.58
C ASN A 567 1.58 -26.10 -15.89
N VAL A 568 0.82 -25.00 -15.85
CA VAL A 568 1.27 -23.71 -15.27
C VAL A 568 0.80 -23.50 -13.83
N LEU A 569 -0.01 -24.41 -13.29
CA LEU A 569 -0.51 -24.37 -11.92
C LEU A 569 -0.36 -25.73 -11.25
N GLU A 570 0.11 -25.73 -10.00
CA GLU A 570 0.14 -26.90 -9.14
C GLU A 570 -0.49 -26.59 -7.78
N TRP A 571 -1.19 -27.56 -7.19
CA TRP A 571 -1.69 -27.41 -5.82
C TRP A 571 -0.66 -27.93 -4.83
N SER A 572 -0.20 -27.05 -3.94
CA SER A 572 0.63 -27.44 -2.82
C SER A 572 -0.25 -27.79 -1.62
N ASP A 573 -0.31 -29.08 -1.28
CA ASP A 573 -1.03 -29.51 -0.07
C ASP A 573 -0.31 -29.12 1.23
N ARG A 574 1.00 -28.87 1.16
CA ARG A 574 1.79 -28.38 2.30
C ARG A 574 1.49 -26.92 2.62
N PHE A 575 1.45 -26.07 1.60
CA PHE A 575 1.23 -24.63 1.76
C PHE A 575 -0.24 -24.21 1.61
N LYS A 576 -1.12 -25.17 1.30
CA LYS A 576 -2.56 -24.97 1.05
C LYS A 576 -2.82 -23.83 0.06
N ARG A 577 -2.10 -23.82 -1.07
CA ARG A 577 -2.25 -22.80 -2.10
C ARG A 577 -1.92 -23.34 -3.49
N TYR A 578 -2.36 -22.63 -4.51
CA TYR A 578 -1.87 -22.84 -5.87
C TYR A 578 -0.52 -22.15 -6.06
N GLU A 579 0.42 -22.86 -6.67
CA GLU A 579 1.74 -22.36 -7.06
C GLU A 579 1.79 -22.24 -8.58
N ILE A 580 2.27 -21.10 -9.06
CA ILE A 580 2.42 -20.83 -10.49
C ILE A 580 3.77 -21.36 -10.94
N ILE A 581 3.78 -22.15 -12.01
CA ILE A 581 4.99 -22.74 -12.57
C ILE A 581 5.28 -22.08 -13.92
N GLY A 582 6.34 -21.28 -13.99
CA GLY A 582 6.73 -20.57 -15.22
C GLY A 582 7.39 -21.46 -16.27
N ASP A 583 8.17 -22.46 -15.84
CA ASP A 583 9.09 -23.22 -16.72
C ASP A 583 8.63 -24.66 -17.02
N ALA A 584 7.39 -25.02 -16.67
CA ALA A 584 6.89 -26.37 -16.89
C ALA A 584 6.72 -26.71 -18.38
N VAL A 585 6.91 -27.99 -18.71
CA VAL A 585 6.65 -28.50 -20.07
C VAL A 585 5.15 -28.85 -20.18
N PRO A 586 4.42 -28.36 -21.21
CA PRO A 586 3.03 -28.69 -21.42
C PRO A 586 2.84 -30.17 -21.81
N LYS A 587 1.64 -30.68 -21.57
CA LYS A 587 1.32 -32.10 -21.81
C LYS A 587 1.56 -32.53 -23.25
N SER A 588 1.24 -31.68 -24.23
CA SER A 588 1.43 -31.97 -25.65
C SER A 588 2.91 -32.20 -26.00
N GLU A 589 3.79 -31.36 -25.46
CA GLU A 589 5.24 -31.45 -25.66
C GLU A 589 5.82 -32.67 -24.93
N PHE A 590 5.38 -32.93 -23.70
CA PHE A 590 5.78 -34.14 -22.97
C PHE A 590 5.35 -35.43 -23.70
N VAL A 591 4.12 -35.48 -24.23
CA VAL A 591 3.65 -36.61 -25.04
C VAL A 591 4.45 -36.74 -26.34
N SER A 592 4.79 -35.63 -27.01
CA SER A 592 5.67 -35.66 -28.18
C SER A 592 7.06 -36.19 -27.83
N PHE A 593 7.62 -35.78 -26.70
CA PHE A 593 8.89 -36.28 -26.18
C PHE A 593 8.84 -37.79 -25.91
N LEU A 594 7.78 -38.28 -25.24
CA LEU A 594 7.57 -39.71 -25.00
C LEU A 594 7.47 -40.48 -26.33
N ARG A 595 6.73 -39.97 -27.31
CA ARG A 595 6.64 -40.59 -28.65
C ARG A 595 8.00 -40.64 -29.36
N LYS A 596 8.78 -39.55 -29.31
CA LYS A 596 10.14 -39.52 -29.87
C LYS A 596 11.07 -40.50 -29.17
N LYS A 597 10.96 -40.64 -27.84
CA LYS A 597 11.74 -41.62 -27.08
C LYS A 597 11.32 -43.06 -27.39
N SER A 598 10.02 -43.34 -27.47
CA SER A 598 9.51 -44.69 -27.77
C SER A 598 9.91 -45.13 -29.18
N GLN A 599 9.90 -44.24 -30.16
CA GLN A 599 10.37 -44.52 -31.53
C GLN A 599 11.86 -44.87 -31.62
N ARG A 600 12.67 -44.48 -30.64
CA ARG A 600 14.11 -44.80 -30.59
C ARG A 600 14.42 -46.14 -29.91
N ILE A 601 13.41 -46.82 -29.35
CA ILE A 601 13.61 -48.13 -28.74
C ILE A 601 13.73 -49.15 -29.88
N PRO A 602 14.88 -49.84 -30.02
CA PRO A 602 15.06 -50.83 -31.07
C PRO A 602 14.14 -52.02 -30.83
N LEU A 603 13.74 -52.69 -31.92
CA LEU A 603 12.80 -53.80 -31.89
C LEU A 603 13.22 -54.94 -30.96
N SER A 604 14.51 -55.30 -30.97
CA SER A 604 15.08 -56.32 -30.07
C SER A 604 14.85 -56.00 -28.59
N LYS A 605 14.85 -54.71 -28.23
CA LYS A 605 14.60 -54.27 -26.86
C LYS A 605 13.11 -54.28 -26.50
N ILE A 606 12.21 -54.11 -27.47
CA ILE A 606 10.77 -54.26 -27.26
C ILE A 606 10.43 -55.73 -26.96
N GLU A 607 11.01 -56.66 -27.71
CA GLU A 607 10.88 -58.10 -27.48
C GLU A 607 11.41 -58.50 -26.10
N GLU A 608 12.57 -57.97 -25.70
CA GLU A 608 13.12 -58.19 -24.36
C GLU A 608 12.21 -57.64 -23.26
N ILE A 609 11.67 -56.42 -23.43
CA ILE A 609 10.74 -55.81 -22.47
C ILE A 609 9.48 -56.67 -22.33
N TYR A 610 8.93 -57.17 -23.44
CA TYR A 610 7.78 -58.07 -23.43
C TYR A 610 8.08 -59.36 -22.67
N ASN A 611 9.18 -60.03 -23.02
CA ASN A 611 9.58 -61.30 -22.40
C ASN A 611 9.75 -61.17 -20.88
N LEU A 612 10.33 -60.06 -20.42
CA LEU A 612 10.60 -59.84 -18.99
C LEU A 612 9.37 -59.38 -18.19
N ASN A 613 8.49 -58.57 -18.79
CA ASN A 613 7.47 -57.85 -18.02
C ASN A 613 6.03 -58.25 -18.33
N MET A 614 5.75 -58.84 -19.50
CA MET A 614 4.37 -59.04 -19.95
C MET A 614 3.60 -60.00 -19.04
N LYS A 615 4.25 -61.03 -18.49
CA LYS A 615 3.60 -61.94 -17.54
C LYS A 615 2.99 -61.17 -16.35
N ASN A 616 3.70 -60.17 -15.84
CA ASN A 616 3.24 -59.33 -14.74
C ASN A 616 2.26 -58.24 -15.20
N TRP A 617 2.56 -57.54 -16.30
CA TRP A 617 1.72 -56.44 -16.80
C TRP A 617 0.36 -56.92 -17.30
N GLY A 618 0.35 -58.02 -18.04
CA GLY A 618 -0.86 -58.67 -18.55
C GLY A 618 -1.57 -59.55 -17.52
N LYS A 619 -1.02 -59.70 -16.31
CA LYS A 619 -1.51 -60.62 -15.26
C LYS A 619 -1.74 -62.04 -15.81
N LEU A 620 -0.80 -62.51 -16.63
CA LEU A 620 -0.88 -63.81 -17.30
C LEU A 620 -0.53 -64.91 -16.29
N ALA A 621 -1.55 -65.38 -15.56
CA ALA A 621 -1.44 -66.46 -14.61
C ALA A 621 -1.41 -67.83 -15.32
N ASP A 622 -0.96 -68.85 -14.59
CA ASP A 622 -1.04 -70.24 -15.04
C ASP A 622 -2.53 -70.66 -15.12
N ILE A 623 -2.89 -71.42 -16.15
CA ILE A 623 -4.27 -71.77 -16.46
C ILE A 623 -4.57 -73.17 -15.94
N THR A 624 -5.59 -73.29 -15.09
CA THR A 624 -6.09 -74.60 -14.65
C THR A 624 -7.31 -74.95 -15.51
N PRO A 625 -7.22 -75.96 -16.39
CA PRO A 625 -8.34 -76.33 -17.24
C PRO A 625 -9.43 -77.04 -16.44
N ASP A 626 -10.67 -76.95 -16.93
CA ASP A 626 -11.84 -77.57 -16.28
C ASP A 626 -11.72 -79.09 -16.14
N PHE A 627 -10.89 -79.73 -16.98
CA PHE A 627 -10.61 -81.18 -16.93
C PHE A 627 -10.24 -81.65 -15.52
N ALA A 628 -9.36 -80.92 -14.82
CA ALA A 628 -8.95 -81.30 -13.47
C ALA A 628 -10.13 -81.22 -12.48
N SER A 629 -10.98 -80.20 -12.61
CA SER A 629 -12.17 -80.03 -11.77
C SER A 629 -13.24 -81.09 -12.04
N VAL A 630 -13.48 -81.44 -13.30
CA VAL A 630 -14.48 -82.43 -13.73
C VAL A 630 -14.12 -83.83 -13.26
N HIS A 631 -12.83 -84.13 -13.17
CA HIS A 631 -12.31 -85.45 -12.78
C HIS A 631 -11.80 -85.52 -11.34
N ASN A 632 -12.05 -84.51 -10.50
CA ASN A 632 -11.61 -84.43 -9.10
C ASN A 632 -10.09 -84.63 -8.92
N ILE A 633 -9.29 -84.10 -9.84
CA ILE A 633 -7.83 -84.17 -9.79
C ILE A 633 -7.32 -82.97 -8.98
N SER A 634 -6.67 -83.23 -7.84
CA SER A 634 -6.13 -82.18 -6.96
C SER A 634 -4.65 -81.84 -7.23
N THR A 635 -4.03 -82.53 -8.18
CA THR A 635 -2.62 -82.36 -8.57
C THR A 635 -2.47 -81.33 -9.70
N VAL A 636 -1.33 -80.66 -9.78
CA VAL A 636 -1.10 -79.56 -10.75
C VAL A 636 -0.63 -80.04 -12.12
N GLU A 637 -0.52 -81.35 -12.32
CA GLU A 637 0.01 -81.95 -13.56
C GLU A 637 -0.82 -81.63 -14.81
N TRP A 638 -2.08 -81.25 -14.63
CA TRP A 638 -2.99 -80.84 -15.71
C TRP A 638 -3.07 -79.32 -15.89
N ALA A 639 -2.38 -78.54 -15.07
CA ALA A 639 -2.30 -77.10 -15.25
C ALA A 639 -1.35 -76.72 -16.39
N PHE A 640 -1.62 -75.58 -17.00
CA PHE A 640 -0.78 -74.97 -18.03
C PHE A 640 0.01 -73.81 -17.44
N GLN A 641 1.33 -73.93 -17.46
CA GLN A 641 2.23 -72.85 -17.04
C GLN A 641 2.32 -71.78 -18.13
N SER A 642 2.11 -70.52 -17.76
CA SER A 642 2.16 -69.39 -18.69
C SER A 642 3.60 -68.89 -18.86
N VAL A 643 4.09 -68.83 -20.09
CA VAL A 643 5.44 -68.37 -20.47
C VAL A 643 5.31 -67.28 -21.55
N CYS A 644 6.16 -66.25 -21.49
CA CYS A 644 6.21 -65.20 -22.52
C CYS A 644 7.48 -65.38 -23.36
N THR A 645 7.36 -65.23 -24.68
CA THR A 645 8.48 -65.29 -25.62
C THR A 645 8.30 -64.30 -26.77
N SER A 646 9.31 -64.18 -27.63
CA SER A 646 9.27 -63.38 -28.85
C SER A 646 9.45 -64.24 -30.09
N SER A 647 9.10 -63.69 -31.26
CA SER A 647 9.20 -64.39 -32.55
C SER A 647 10.60 -64.95 -32.83
N GLU A 648 11.67 -64.29 -32.40
CA GLU A 648 13.03 -64.81 -32.58
C GLU A 648 13.34 -66.05 -31.72
N ARG A 649 12.70 -66.17 -30.55
CA ARG A 649 13.01 -67.21 -29.55
C ARG A 649 11.99 -68.32 -29.48
N ILE A 650 10.88 -68.20 -30.23
CA ILE A 650 9.77 -69.16 -30.18
C ILE A 650 10.24 -70.60 -30.41
N ASN A 651 11.16 -70.85 -31.35
CA ASN A 651 11.66 -72.20 -31.64
C ASN A 651 12.39 -72.83 -30.44
N ASN A 652 13.18 -72.02 -29.74
CA ASN A 652 13.88 -72.47 -28.54
C ASN A 652 12.89 -72.69 -27.40
N THR A 653 11.97 -71.76 -27.18
CA THR A 653 10.94 -71.88 -26.12
C THR A 653 10.04 -73.10 -26.34
N VAL A 654 9.64 -73.39 -27.59
CA VAL A 654 8.84 -74.60 -27.91
C VAL A 654 9.66 -75.87 -27.69
N SER A 655 10.93 -75.88 -28.08
CA SER A 655 11.83 -77.03 -27.85
C SER A 655 12.05 -77.29 -26.36
N GLU A 656 12.26 -76.22 -25.57
CA GLU A 656 12.34 -76.27 -24.11
C GLU A 656 11.03 -76.78 -23.50
N ALA A 657 9.87 -76.26 -23.93
CA ALA A 657 8.57 -76.71 -23.45
C ALA A 657 8.32 -78.21 -23.69
N ILE A 658 8.73 -78.73 -24.85
CA ILE A 658 8.63 -80.17 -25.16
C ILE A 658 9.56 -80.99 -24.25
N GLN A 659 10.77 -80.49 -24.01
CA GLN A 659 11.73 -81.16 -23.14
C GLN A 659 11.27 -81.16 -21.68
N ASP A 660 10.73 -80.03 -21.20
CA ASP A 660 10.11 -79.89 -19.88
C ASP A 660 8.94 -80.86 -19.74
N TRP A 661 8.07 -80.95 -20.76
CA TRP A 661 6.97 -81.90 -20.78
C TRP A 661 7.45 -83.36 -20.67
N LYS A 662 8.48 -83.76 -21.44
CA LYS A 662 9.06 -85.11 -21.37
C LYS A 662 9.65 -85.43 -19.98
N ASN A 663 10.16 -84.41 -19.29
CA ASN A 663 10.78 -84.55 -17.98
C ASN A 663 9.80 -84.41 -16.80
N ALA A 664 8.60 -83.88 -17.02
CA ALA A 664 7.57 -83.66 -16.00
C ALA A 664 6.83 -84.95 -15.61
N ILE A 665 7.52 -85.82 -14.86
CA ILE A 665 7.02 -87.14 -14.44
C ILE A 665 6.22 -87.07 -13.13
N ARG A 666 6.43 -86.02 -12.31
CA ARG A 666 5.83 -85.89 -10.98
C ARG A 666 4.49 -85.16 -11.04
N ALA A 667 3.58 -85.50 -10.12
CA ALA A 667 2.24 -84.91 -10.03
C ALA A 667 2.24 -83.46 -9.50
N ASP A 668 3.37 -82.97 -8.97
CA ASP A 668 3.57 -81.60 -8.49
C ASP A 668 4.15 -80.66 -9.56
N GLN A 669 4.32 -81.12 -10.81
CA GLN A 669 4.84 -80.34 -11.92
C GLN A 669 3.77 -80.20 -13.01
N PRO A 670 3.46 -78.97 -13.49
CA PRO A 670 2.56 -78.80 -14.62
C PRO A 670 3.17 -79.42 -15.87
N ARG A 671 2.38 -80.20 -16.60
CA ARG A 671 2.83 -80.83 -17.86
C ARG A 671 2.52 -79.96 -19.06
N GLY A 672 1.54 -79.07 -18.96
CA GLY A 672 1.17 -78.14 -20.03
C GLY A 672 1.92 -76.82 -19.91
N GLN A 673 2.23 -76.20 -21.04
CA GLN A 673 2.65 -74.79 -21.11
C GLN A 673 1.80 -74.03 -22.11
N ILE A 674 1.52 -72.75 -21.81
CA ILE A 674 0.92 -71.80 -22.74
C ILE A 674 1.95 -70.71 -23.00
N ILE A 675 2.32 -70.58 -24.27
CA ILE A 675 3.36 -69.64 -24.70
C ILE A 675 2.69 -68.42 -25.34
N TYR A 676 2.83 -67.28 -24.70
CA TYR A 676 2.41 -65.98 -25.22
C TYR A 676 3.58 -65.39 -26.03
N CYS A 677 3.47 -65.42 -27.35
CA CYS A 677 4.48 -64.89 -28.25
C CYS A 677 4.16 -63.46 -28.68
N TYR A 678 5.11 -62.55 -28.53
CA TYR A 678 5.03 -61.23 -29.16
C TYR A 678 5.35 -61.34 -30.66
N LEU A 679 4.41 -60.91 -31.49
CA LEU A 679 4.55 -60.80 -32.94
C LEU A 679 4.64 -59.33 -33.34
N GLN A 680 5.49 -59.04 -34.32
CA GLN A 680 5.65 -57.69 -34.85
C GLN A 680 4.49 -57.35 -35.79
N ALA A 681 4.20 -56.05 -35.97
CA ALA A 681 3.11 -55.61 -36.86
C ALA A 681 3.37 -55.90 -38.35
N ASP A 682 4.63 -56.04 -38.75
CA ASP A 682 5.06 -56.30 -40.13
C ASP A 682 5.44 -57.78 -40.37
N SER A 683 5.50 -58.61 -39.32
CA SER A 683 5.71 -60.05 -39.46
C SER A 683 4.37 -60.70 -39.84
N GLY A 684 4.29 -61.23 -41.06
CA GLY A 684 3.09 -61.90 -41.56
C GLY A 684 2.67 -63.03 -40.62
N LEU A 685 1.43 -62.95 -40.10
CA LEU A 685 0.81 -63.98 -39.26
C LEU A 685 0.91 -65.38 -39.91
N ASP A 686 0.94 -65.43 -41.24
CA ASP A 686 0.98 -66.67 -42.03
C ASP A 686 2.27 -67.48 -41.81
N GLU A 687 3.44 -66.86 -41.63
CA GLU A 687 4.70 -67.59 -41.39
C GLU A 687 4.78 -68.18 -39.96
N SER A 688 4.05 -67.58 -39.02
CA SER A 688 4.01 -68.02 -37.61
C SER A 688 2.96 -69.10 -37.32
N GLN A 689 1.99 -69.30 -38.22
CA GLN A 689 0.93 -70.31 -38.06
C GLN A 689 1.32 -71.70 -38.55
N ASP A 690 2.29 -71.81 -39.47
CA ASP A 690 2.68 -73.08 -40.10
C ASP A 690 3.73 -73.88 -39.31
N TYR A 691 3.98 -73.55 -38.04
CA TYR A 691 4.92 -74.29 -37.21
C TYR A 691 4.33 -75.64 -36.76
N ARG A 692 4.49 -76.66 -37.60
CA ARG A 692 4.32 -78.07 -37.20
C ARG A 692 5.63 -78.60 -36.64
N VAL A 693 5.64 -78.89 -35.35
CA VAL A 693 6.69 -79.73 -34.77
C VAL A 693 6.41 -81.16 -35.23
N ASP A 694 7.28 -81.71 -36.08
CA ASP A 694 7.34 -83.16 -36.26
C ASP A 694 7.81 -83.76 -34.93
N ALA A 695 6.85 -84.29 -34.16
CA ALA A 695 7.04 -84.89 -32.85
C ALA A 695 7.50 -86.35 -32.94
#